data_AF-A0AA89C4J3-F1
#
_entry.id   AF-A0AA89C4J3-F1
#
_cell.length_a   1.000
_cell.length_b   1.000
_cell.length_c   1.000
_cell.angle_alpha   90.00
_cell.angle_beta   90.00
_cell.angle_gamma   90.00
#
_symmetry.space_group_name_H-M   'P 1'
#
loop_
_entity.id
_entity.type
_entity.pdbx_description
1 polymer ?
#
loop_
_entity_poly.entity_id
_entity_poly.type
_entity_poly.pdbx_seq_one_letter_code
_entity_poly.pdbx_strand_id
1 'polypeptide(L)'
;MDWKEKEKEKKETKDKDKSRNSFFGIRLAGKDKKASKSLNSRLPSTGEEDASQYGFGSSSIHLLSEPEVNEKFEQMLDDMNLTEDKKAPLRNRDLNMKRAMLSMHISAGKAKQSSLDTPRNFVEALKNPDLKGEKRLRTLESLRVSLTSNPVSWVSEFGVDGLNAILRNLTYCCDAKTERKSTYECVRCLKAFMNNKFGLMAIINHEEALTILSRTVDPSDPTTMLEAVRLLAAICLVPPDGHEKALEGITVCGEIRGRDRFVPIIMGLGMRDNQPMQVACIQLVNAIVSTPDDLDFRLHLRNEIMRTGLIDLIGSLNNQQDEELKTHLQIFNDHQDEDFEEFSHRYDNTRIEFEDPKQCFELLYNSVKETIAEPYFLSILQHLLCVRDDMYARPQYYKLIEECVTQIVLHRSGNDPDFRHTKRFDIDVEPLLSNLTEKSKYEDFEVSIVEVNNKLETALTAKQESEAKAMTLEEKVKQYESELGQMKEKIRQGIGSTIVSGRGPGGAPPPPAPPPPPAPGGAPPPPAPPPPPPPGGAPIPPPPPPPPGGGVPPPPPPPGGGPPPPPPPPGAPRPPGVPGFPKSPAAPAFGENLPHGMKPKKKYEHGAQTKRINWNKIQPKKLEKNSFWVNVHEENLEDLNVFKGLLDNFSTATKAKKVEAGNAPQGEKPKKKAKELKVLDQKSAQNIAILLGSVKVPYEELKRRIVEVDEENLSPALLESLIKYMPEPEQMNQLAALKDQYKDLSEPEQFSVMISGIKRIVPRLKSMLFKMNFSEMVSDIKPDLVAATVGLEEVKTSAKFSRVLELILLMGNYLNAGSRNAQTVAFEISFLSKLQNTKAQDGKTTLVHYLANVIEEKYPEVLQFPEELSYIDKAARVSDETLQKNLKAMEKSLKELATDIKNFKKSQVEGDRFADVMNQFTSSANEQYELLNGMYKKMESMYKETSQFFAFDGKKYTMEEYFNDIKTFKDTFMQAVKENAKIRETNEKIRRAKEAKERQQKEKEAKMARKKALVDMTTDDDQEGVMDNLLEALKTGQAFNVGREKRDGKRRTPRAAGAERRAQLSRSRSRQNIFQMDNSAVMEINFDDTGMDTPPRERPPRREGRKENNDGRERTGSDSRERGSTDEILENGERRERRRKNKASSNNNEESEAEKLLARLKDL
;
A
#
# COMPACT_ATOMS: atom_id res chain seq x y z
N MET A 1 27.03 -52.22 12.94
CA MET A 1 26.94 -51.65 11.59
C MET A 1 25.93 -50.51 11.70
N ASP A 2 26.30 -49.31 12.17
CA ASP A 2 27.52 -48.52 11.92
C ASP A 2 27.59 -48.00 10.47
N TRP A 3 28.17 -46.81 10.28
CA TRP A 3 28.31 -46.03 9.04
C TRP A 3 27.06 -45.33 8.48
N LYS A 4 26.66 -44.22 9.12
CA LYS A 4 26.58 -42.91 8.43
C LYS A 4 26.60 -41.66 9.32
N GLU A 5 27.50 -41.62 10.30
CA GLU A 5 27.88 -40.39 11.02
C GLU A 5 29.38 -40.13 10.83
N LYS A 6 29.78 -39.75 9.60
CA LYS A 6 31.18 -39.52 9.20
C LYS A 6 31.29 -38.85 7.81
N GLU A 7 31.05 -37.54 7.73
CA GLU A 7 31.65 -36.70 6.67
C GLU A 7 31.74 -35.21 7.05
N LYS A 8 32.02 -34.96 8.33
CA LYS A 8 32.75 -33.75 8.80
C LYS A 8 34.07 -34.22 9.41
N GLU A 9 35.05 -33.32 9.41
CA GLU A 9 36.46 -33.57 9.77
C GLU A 9 37.22 -34.58 8.91
N LYS A 10 37.99 -34.08 7.93
CA LYS A 10 39.45 -34.04 8.06
C LYS A 10 40.15 -33.30 6.92
N LYS A 11 40.67 -32.10 7.21
CA LYS A 11 41.91 -31.62 6.57
C LYS A 11 42.75 -30.61 7.39
N GLU A 12 42.78 -30.80 8.71
CA GLU A 12 43.81 -30.23 9.58
C GLU A 12 44.37 -31.32 10.52
N THR A 13 45.70 -31.42 10.63
CA THR A 13 46.47 -31.72 11.87
C THR A 13 47.94 -32.01 11.56
N LYS A 14 48.84 -31.12 12.01
CA LYS A 14 50.26 -31.32 12.41
C LYS A 14 50.85 -29.92 12.68
N ASP A 15 51.56 -29.61 13.76
CA ASP A 15 51.82 -30.27 15.06
C ASP A 15 51.76 -29.16 16.14
N LYS A 16 51.11 -29.31 17.30
CA LYS A 16 51.48 -30.06 18.52
C LYS A 16 52.72 -29.54 19.29
N ASP A 17 52.48 -28.61 20.23
CA ASP A 17 52.94 -28.60 21.65
C ASP A 17 52.66 -27.20 22.29
N LYS A 18 52.42 -26.99 23.59
CA LYS A 18 52.27 -27.90 24.75
C LYS A 18 51.40 -27.28 25.88
N SER A 19 50.42 -28.08 26.36
CA SER A 19 50.15 -28.36 27.79
C SER A 19 49.81 -27.27 28.85
N ARG A 20 48.51 -27.23 29.28
CA ARG A 20 47.96 -27.42 30.67
C ARG A 20 48.37 -26.44 31.82
N ASN A 21 47.65 -26.21 32.92
CA ASN A 21 46.45 -26.78 33.61
C ASN A 21 45.69 -25.61 34.32
N SER A 22 44.35 -25.54 34.44
CA SER A 22 43.44 -26.23 35.40
C SER A 22 43.45 -25.80 36.89
N PHE A 23 42.59 -24.81 37.24
CA PHE A 23 41.62 -24.74 38.38
C PHE A 23 41.98 -24.96 39.88
N PHE A 24 41.25 -24.20 40.74
CA PHE A 24 40.96 -24.30 42.20
C PHE A 24 41.95 -23.76 43.28
N GLY A 25 41.38 -23.03 44.27
CA GLY A 25 41.98 -22.68 45.59
C GLY A 25 42.23 -21.18 45.87
N ILE A 26 41.22 -20.32 46.16
CA ILE A 26 40.55 -20.05 47.47
C ILE A 26 41.31 -19.11 48.43
N ARG A 27 40.57 -18.13 49.03
CA ARG A 27 40.94 -17.14 50.10
C ARG A 27 41.85 -15.97 49.63
N LEU A 28 41.70 -14.71 50.08
CA LEU A 28 41.02 -14.13 51.27
C LEU A 28 40.40 -12.71 51.01
N ALA A 29 39.44 -12.35 51.88
CA ALA A 29 38.82 -11.04 52.23
C ALA A 29 39.16 -9.68 51.54
N GLY A 30 38.13 -8.82 51.38
CA GLY A 30 38.03 -7.71 52.36
C GLY A 30 37.84 -6.22 51.98
N LYS A 31 36.79 -5.84 51.22
CA LYS A 31 35.94 -4.61 51.38
C LYS A 31 36.51 -3.17 51.59
N ASP A 32 35.98 -2.27 50.73
CA ASP A 32 35.35 -0.94 51.02
C ASP A 32 36.13 0.30 51.59
N LYS A 33 36.13 1.37 50.77
CA LYS A 33 35.70 2.78 51.05
C LYS A 33 36.57 3.83 51.79
N LYS A 34 36.88 4.87 51.00
CA LYS A 34 36.63 6.33 51.20
C LYS A 34 37.32 7.15 52.32
N ALA A 35 37.91 8.25 51.83
CA ALA A 35 37.70 9.66 52.24
C ALA A 35 38.76 10.41 53.10
N SER A 36 38.78 11.72 52.79
CA SER A 36 39.45 12.86 53.43
C SER A 36 38.85 13.20 54.83
N LYS A 37 39.31 14.18 55.64
CA LYS A 37 39.88 15.50 55.30
C LYS A 37 40.49 16.23 56.53
N SER A 38 41.43 17.14 56.28
CA SER A 38 41.64 18.45 56.97
C SER A 38 41.95 18.54 58.48
N LEU A 39 43.04 19.26 58.81
CA LEU A 39 43.00 20.36 59.82
C LEU A 39 44.14 21.38 59.58
N ASN A 40 43.92 22.65 59.95
CA ASN A 40 44.79 23.81 59.67
C ASN A 40 45.73 24.16 60.83
N SER A 41 46.86 24.83 60.56
CA SER A 41 47.24 26.06 61.31
C SER A 41 48.40 26.89 60.70
N ARG A 42 48.20 28.23 60.71
CA ARG A 42 49.13 29.39 60.83
C ARG A 42 50.47 29.48 60.06
N LEU A 43 50.69 30.68 59.48
CA LEU A 43 51.98 31.25 59.03
C LEU A 43 52.82 31.77 60.21
N PRO A 44 54.14 32.01 60.04
CA PRO A 44 54.57 33.41 59.77
C PRO A 44 55.72 33.60 58.75
N SER A 45 55.80 34.86 58.30
CA SER A 45 56.81 35.58 57.47
C SER A 45 58.31 35.20 57.53
N THR A 46 58.95 35.12 56.34
CA THR A 46 60.23 35.73 55.85
C THR A 46 60.74 34.92 54.64
N GLY A 47 61.40 35.44 53.59
CA GLY A 47 61.75 36.81 53.16
C GLY A 47 62.72 36.73 51.95
N GLU A 48 62.76 37.75 51.06
CA GLU A 48 63.68 37.88 49.89
C GLU A 48 63.54 36.79 48.77
N GLU A 49 63.53 37.11 47.47
CA GLU A 49 64.64 37.46 46.53
C GLU A 49 65.69 36.32 46.38
N ASP A 50 66.17 35.92 45.19
CA ASP A 50 66.14 36.52 43.84
C ASP A 50 66.10 35.42 42.72
N ALA A 51 66.20 35.83 41.44
CA ALA A 51 66.04 35.00 40.24
C ALA A 51 67.17 33.98 39.94
N SER A 52 66.84 32.96 39.14
CA SER A 52 67.81 32.43 38.16
C SER A 52 67.15 31.78 36.93
N GLN A 53 67.21 32.52 35.83
CA GLN A 53 66.93 32.05 34.47
C GLN A 53 68.07 31.12 34.00
N TYR A 54 67.80 29.85 33.72
CA TYR A 54 68.78 28.93 33.11
C TYR A 54 68.36 28.50 31.70
N GLY A 55 68.90 29.21 30.69
CA GLY A 55 68.83 28.79 29.30
C GLY A 55 69.84 27.68 29.00
N PHE A 56 69.39 26.58 28.38
CA PHE A 56 70.29 25.50 27.95
C PHE A 56 71.18 25.97 26.78
N GLY A 57 72.49 25.83 26.93
CA GLY A 57 73.48 26.18 25.91
C GLY A 57 73.80 25.00 24.97
N SER A 58 74.37 25.29 23.80
CA SER A 58 74.81 24.24 22.86
C SER A 58 75.83 23.27 23.49
N SER A 59 76.65 23.76 24.42
CA SER A 59 77.61 22.95 25.21
C SER A 59 76.93 21.88 26.07
N SER A 60 75.65 22.03 26.42
CA SER A 60 74.92 21.09 27.28
C SER A 60 74.48 19.82 26.57
N ILE A 61 74.44 19.78 25.24
CA ILE A 61 73.98 18.60 24.46
C ILE A 61 74.93 17.40 24.64
N HIS A 62 76.21 17.66 24.89
CA HIS A 62 77.20 16.62 25.21
C HIS A 62 77.12 16.08 26.64
N LEU A 63 76.39 16.76 27.54
CA LEU A 63 76.18 16.35 28.93
C LEU A 63 74.89 15.55 29.14
N LEU A 64 73.97 15.55 28.17
CA LEU A 64 72.76 14.73 28.18
C LEU A 64 73.11 13.24 28.06
N SER A 65 72.46 12.40 28.86
CA SER A 65 72.56 10.94 28.77
C SER A 65 71.95 10.39 27.48
N GLU A 66 72.27 9.15 27.13
CA GLU A 66 71.74 8.51 25.92
C GLU A 66 70.20 8.51 25.80
N PRO A 67 69.39 8.21 26.83
CA PRO A 67 67.93 8.35 26.72
C PRO A 67 67.49 9.81 26.51
N GLU A 68 68.05 10.79 27.23
CA GLU A 68 67.70 12.22 27.06
C GLU A 68 68.09 12.78 25.68
N VAL A 69 69.20 12.30 25.10
CA VAL A 69 69.61 12.63 23.73
C VAL A 69 68.63 12.02 22.73
N ASN A 70 68.19 10.76 22.93
CA ASN A 70 67.21 10.14 22.04
C ASN A 70 65.84 10.80 22.17
N GLU A 71 65.37 11.13 23.38
CA GLU A 71 64.11 11.86 23.62
C GLU A 71 64.09 13.22 22.92
N LYS A 72 65.15 14.03 23.09
CA LYS A 72 65.25 15.33 22.39
C LYS A 72 65.50 15.20 20.90
N PHE A 73 66.19 14.14 20.45
CA PHE A 73 66.36 13.87 19.03
C PHE A 73 65.04 13.43 18.37
N GLU A 74 64.17 12.72 19.09
CA GLU A 74 62.82 12.39 18.63
C GLU A 74 61.98 13.66 18.51
N GLN A 75 61.95 14.51 19.55
CA GLN A 75 61.32 15.84 19.50
C GLN A 75 61.84 16.68 18.31
N MET A 76 63.14 16.62 18.02
CA MET A 76 63.74 17.31 16.86
C MET A 76 63.39 16.66 15.51
N LEU A 77 63.10 15.35 15.45
CA LEU A 77 62.56 14.69 14.25
C LEU A 77 61.08 15.01 14.04
N ASP A 78 60.34 15.26 15.11
CA ASP A 78 58.95 15.71 15.10
C ASP A 78 58.88 17.18 14.64
N ASP A 79 59.66 18.08 15.25
CA ASP A 79 59.82 19.49 14.85
C ASP A 79 60.42 19.67 13.43
N MET A 80 61.03 18.62 12.86
CA MET A 80 61.52 18.61 11.46
C MET A 80 60.53 17.98 10.46
N ASN A 81 59.32 17.61 10.90
CA ASN A 81 58.20 17.12 10.08
C ASN A 81 58.62 16.14 8.96
N LEU A 82 59.16 14.99 9.37
CA LEU A 82 59.52 13.90 8.46
C LEU A 82 58.50 12.75 8.55
N THR A 83 58.13 12.17 7.40
CA THR A 83 57.31 10.94 7.38
C THR A 83 58.03 9.79 8.08
N GLU A 84 57.30 8.82 8.63
CA GLU A 84 57.88 7.69 9.36
C GLU A 84 58.97 6.93 8.57
N ASP A 85 58.77 6.72 7.26
CA ASP A 85 59.77 6.13 6.35
C ASP A 85 61.11 6.90 6.32
N LYS A 86 61.10 8.19 6.67
CA LYS A 86 62.26 9.09 6.75
C LYS A 86 62.75 9.25 8.20
N LYS A 87 61.88 9.21 9.21
CA LYS A 87 62.28 9.17 10.63
C LYS A 87 63.03 7.87 10.98
N ALA A 88 62.56 6.72 10.52
CA ALA A 88 63.17 5.41 10.80
C ALA A 88 64.68 5.30 10.49
N PRO A 89 65.20 5.68 9.29
CA PRO A 89 66.64 5.68 9.00
C PRO A 89 67.45 6.78 9.71
N LEU A 90 66.78 7.71 10.42
CA LEU A 90 67.41 8.72 11.27
C LEU A 90 67.47 8.28 12.74
N ARG A 91 66.42 7.61 13.25
CA ARG A 91 66.45 6.93 14.56
C ARG A 91 67.59 5.93 14.69
N ASN A 92 67.94 5.26 13.58
CA ASN A 92 69.07 4.32 13.49
C ASN A 92 70.47 4.97 13.35
N ARG A 93 70.60 6.30 13.47
CA ARG A 93 71.91 6.98 13.47
C ARG A 93 72.60 6.93 14.84
N ASP A 94 73.92 7.01 14.80
CA ASP A 94 74.76 7.00 16.00
C ASP A 94 74.55 8.25 16.88
N LEU A 95 74.88 8.11 18.15
CA LEU A 95 74.61 9.13 19.17
C LEU A 95 75.36 10.45 18.92
N ASN A 96 76.50 10.43 18.22
CA ASN A 96 77.26 11.64 17.91
C ASN A 96 76.62 12.41 16.75
N MET A 97 76.17 11.71 15.70
CA MET A 97 75.39 12.32 14.62
C MET A 97 74.06 12.91 15.15
N LYS A 98 73.38 12.24 16.08
CA LYS A 98 72.18 12.77 16.75
C LYS A 98 72.46 14.06 17.52
N ARG A 99 73.52 14.09 18.35
CA ARG A 99 73.96 15.30 19.08
C ARG A 99 74.37 16.44 18.12
N ALA A 100 75.02 16.13 16.99
CA ALA A 100 75.40 17.12 15.99
C ALA A 100 74.19 17.76 15.30
N MET A 101 73.19 16.95 14.90
CA MET A 101 71.93 17.47 14.36
C MET A 101 71.19 18.35 15.37
N LEU A 102 71.08 17.93 16.63
CA LEU A 102 70.49 18.73 17.70
C LEU A 102 71.18 20.09 17.91
N SER A 103 72.51 20.11 17.90
CA SER A 103 73.30 21.34 18.03
C SER A 103 73.09 22.28 16.83
N MET A 104 72.98 21.73 15.61
CA MET A 104 72.70 22.51 14.40
C MET A 104 71.27 23.07 14.41
N HIS A 105 70.27 22.29 14.79
CA HIS A 105 68.87 22.70 14.92
C HIS A 105 68.71 23.85 15.94
N ILE A 106 69.25 23.68 17.15
CA ILE A 106 69.24 24.71 18.22
C ILE A 106 70.04 25.98 17.83
N SER A 107 70.99 25.87 16.90
CA SER A 107 71.73 27.01 16.36
C SER A 107 70.99 27.74 15.24
N ALA A 108 70.23 27.02 14.40
CA ALA A 108 69.46 27.60 13.31
C ALA A 108 68.32 28.50 13.81
N GLY A 109 67.63 28.10 14.88
CA GLY A 109 66.51 28.84 15.49
C GLY A 109 66.86 30.20 16.13
N LYS A 110 68.11 30.69 16.02
CA LYS A 110 68.56 31.97 16.59
C LYS A 110 68.68 33.11 15.57
N ALA A 111 68.40 32.86 14.30
CA ALA A 111 68.60 33.83 13.22
C ALA A 111 67.39 34.75 12.98
N LYS A 112 67.38 35.90 13.67
CA LYS A 112 66.38 37.01 13.69
C LYS A 112 65.39 36.93 14.85
N GLN A 113 65.67 37.66 15.93
CA GLN A 113 64.68 37.97 16.96
C GLN A 113 63.85 39.20 16.57
N SER A 114 62.56 39.18 16.91
CA SER A 114 61.67 40.34 16.92
C SER A 114 61.13 40.56 18.35
N SER A 115 60.18 41.48 18.55
CA SER A 115 59.49 41.60 19.85
C SER A 115 58.29 40.64 20.00
N LEU A 116 57.95 39.87 18.95
CA LEU A 116 56.77 39.02 18.86
C LEU A 116 57.16 37.61 18.38
N ASP A 117 58.00 36.91 19.16
CA ASP A 117 58.55 35.60 18.74
C ASP A 117 57.79 34.39 19.34
N THR A 118 56.91 34.60 20.33
CA THR A 118 56.15 33.53 21.01
C THR A 118 54.65 33.57 20.69
N PRO A 119 53.92 32.45 20.79
CA PRO A 119 52.46 32.44 20.59
C PRO A 119 51.74 33.42 21.52
N ARG A 120 52.13 33.45 22.80
CA ARG A 120 51.51 34.29 23.84
C ARG A 120 51.68 35.78 23.55
N ASN A 121 52.85 36.20 23.07
CA ASN A 121 53.09 37.58 22.68
C ASN A 121 52.15 38.01 21.53
N PHE A 122 51.84 37.13 20.57
CA PHE A 122 50.84 37.42 19.53
C PHE A 122 49.41 37.47 20.10
N VAL A 123 49.05 36.57 21.00
CA VAL A 123 47.73 36.57 21.66
C VAL A 123 47.50 37.89 22.43
N GLU A 124 48.49 38.34 23.20
CA GLU A 124 48.43 39.63 23.92
C GLU A 124 48.40 40.83 22.96
N ALA A 125 49.26 40.83 21.94
CA ALA A 125 49.30 41.90 20.94
C ALA A 125 47.97 42.04 20.18
N LEU A 126 47.33 40.94 19.80
CA LEU A 126 46.01 40.93 19.15
C LEU A 126 44.85 41.27 20.10
N LYS A 127 44.96 40.99 21.40
CA LYS A 127 43.95 41.36 22.40
C LYS A 127 44.00 42.84 22.80
N ASN A 128 45.08 43.56 22.49
CA ASN A 128 45.30 44.98 22.79
C ASN A 128 44.28 45.91 22.07
N PRO A 129 43.46 46.69 22.81
CA PRO A 129 42.49 47.62 22.23
C PRO A 129 43.05 48.74 21.34
N ASP A 130 44.35 49.04 21.43
CA ASP A 130 45.01 50.09 20.63
C ASP A 130 45.62 49.56 19.33
N LEU A 131 45.54 48.25 19.06
CA LEU A 131 45.96 47.67 17.79
C LEU A 131 44.96 48.02 16.66
N LYS A 132 45.29 49.03 15.85
CA LYS A 132 44.42 49.61 14.78
C LYS A 132 45.24 49.91 13.51
N GLY A 133 44.60 49.88 12.34
CA GLY A 133 45.17 50.25 11.06
C GLY A 133 46.47 49.53 10.71
N GLU A 134 47.45 50.27 10.17
CA GLU A 134 48.77 49.78 9.74
C GLU A 134 49.51 48.95 10.81
N LYS A 135 49.32 49.25 12.10
CA LYS A 135 49.90 48.45 13.19
C LYS A 135 49.24 47.07 13.29
N ARG A 136 47.90 47.00 13.16
CA ARG A 136 47.16 45.72 13.13
C ARG A 136 47.61 44.88 11.94
N LEU A 137 47.65 45.48 10.76
CA LEU A 137 48.05 44.79 9.53
C LEU A 137 49.41 44.11 9.68
N ARG A 138 50.44 44.83 10.14
CA ARG A 138 51.78 44.26 10.32
C ARG A 138 51.85 43.15 11.38
N THR A 139 51.09 43.27 12.48
CA THR A 139 50.99 42.19 13.48
C THR A 139 50.33 40.94 12.89
N LEU A 140 49.29 41.09 12.06
CA LEU A 140 48.64 39.99 11.36
C LEU A 140 49.56 39.37 10.29
N GLU A 141 50.24 40.18 9.48
CA GLU A 141 51.21 39.70 8.48
C GLU A 141 52.35 38.90 9.12
N SER A 142 52.83 39.34 10.27
CA SER A 142 53.84 38.63 11.05
C SER A 142 53.29 37.32 11.63
N LEU A 143 52.07 37.34 12.20
CA LEU A 143 51.42 36.16 12.73
C LEU A 143 51.14 35.11 11.63
N ARG A 144 50.68 35.52 10.44
CA ARG A 144 50.50 34.61 9.29
C ARG A 144 51.82 33.90 8.97
N VAL A 145 52.95 34.62 8.98
CA VAL A 145 54.27 34.00 8.76
C VAL A 145 54.57 32.98 9.87
N SER A 146 54.45 33.36 11.15
CA SER A 146 54.68 32.44 12.28
C SER A 146 53.79 31.19 12.26
N LEU A 147 52.51 31.33 11.90
CA LEU A 147 51.56 30.21 11.72
C LEU A 147 51.89 29.32 10.50
N THR A 148 52.80 29.73 9.62
CA THR A 148 53.21 28.97 8.41
C THR A 148 54.65 28.47 8.50
N SER A 149 55.51 29.07 9.35
CA SER A 149 56.94 28.75 9.45
C SER A 149 57.34 27.97 10.70
N ASN A 150 56.43 27.83 11.66
CA ASN A 150 56.69 27.18 12.94
C ASN A 150 55.86 25.88 13.03
N PRO A 151 56.36 24.84 13.71
CA PRO A 151 55.72 23.52 13.74
C PRO A 151 54.33 23.52 14.37
N VAL A 152 53.56 22.46 14.13
CA VAL A 152 52.22 22.22 14.71
C VAL A 152 52.18 22.42 16.24
N SER A 153 53.28 22.15 16.95
CA SER A 153 53.44 22.41 18.39
C SER A 153 53.28 23.91 18.75
N TRP A 154 53.82 24.82 17.94
CA TRP A 154 53.66 26.27 18.08
C TRP A 154 52.21 26.71 17.82
N VAL A 155 51.57 26.14 16.79
CA VAL A 155 50.16 26.39 16.46
C VAL A 155 49.23 25.86 17.57
N SER A 156 49.62 24.77 18.22
CA SER A 156 48.92 24.18 19.36
C SER A 156 49.03 25.03 20.63
N GLU A 157 50.19 25.64 20.91
CA GLU A 157 50.31 26.63 22.00
C GLU A 157 49.56 27.94 21.68
N PHE A 158 49.53 28.37 20.42
CA PHE A 158 48.70 29.51 20.00
C PHE A 158 47.21 29.23 20.23
N GLY A 159 46.77 28.03 19.85
CA GLY A 159 45.56 27.39 20.37
C GLY A 159 44.25 28.14 20.15
N VAL A 160 43.23 27.77 20.94
CA VAL A 160 41.90 28.41 20.90
C VAL A 160 41.98 29.88 21.35
N ASP A 161 42.86 30.21 22.29
CA ASP A 161 43.03 31.59 22.77
C ASP A 161 43.57 32.55 21.69
N GLY A 162 44.41 32.04 20.78
CA GLY A 162 44.88 32.73 19.59
C GLY A 162 43.88 32.76 18.45
N LEU A 163 43.15 31.66 18.23
CA LEU A 163 41.99 31.65 17.31
C LEU A 163 40.98 32.74 17.70
N ASN A 164 40.61 32.81 18.98
CA ASN A 164 39.71 33.85 19.51
C ASN A 164 40.26 35.27 19.28
N ALA A 165 41.58 35.45 19.35
CA ALA A 165 42.22 36.74 19.10
C ALA A 165 42.21 37.12 17.60
N ILE A 166 42.35 36.15 16.68
CA ILE A 166 42.15 36.37 15.24
C ILE A 166 40.68 36.69 14.94
N LEU A 167 39.73 35.89 15.43
CA LEU A 167 38.30 36.05 15.20
C LEU A 167 37.78 37.40 15.71
N ARG A 168 38.21 37.84 16.90
CA ARG A 168 37.88 39.16 17.45
C ARG A 168 38.39 40.31 16.56
N ASN A 169 39.59 40.20 16.00
CA ASN A 169 40.11 41.20 15.05
C ASN A 169 39.37 41.14 13.71
N LEU A 170 39.04 39.94 13.21
CA LEU A 170 38.29 39.75 11.97
C LEU A 170 36.91 40.39 12.06
N THR A 171 36.14 40.10 13.11
CA THR A 171 34.83 40.70 13.38
C THR A 171 34.90 42.24 13.39
N TYR A 172 35.91 42.84 14.04
CA TYR A 172 36.09 44.29 14.01
C TYR A 172 36.40 44.84 12.61
N CYS A 173 37.23 44.13 11.82
CA CYS A 173 37.64 44.58 10.49
C CYS A 173 36.55 44.39 9.43
N CYS A 174 35.66 43.41 9.58
CA CYS A 174 34.49 43.22 8.72
C CYS A 174 33.56 44.45 8.69
N ASP A 175 33.37 45.10 9.84
CA ASP A 175 32.44 46.24 9.97
C ASP A 175 33.10 47.59 9.60
N ALA A 176 34.42 47.61 9.37
CA ALA A 176 35.20 48.80 9.06
C ALA A 176 35.79 48.76 7.63
N LYS A 177 35.14 49.43 6.66
CA LYS A 177 35.59 49.46 5.24
C LYS A 177 37.04 49.92 5.01
N THR A 178 37.63 50.65 5.94
CA THR A 178 39.05 51.07 5.91
C THR A 178 40.03 49.96 6.27
N GLU A 179 39.58 48.88 6.91
CA GLU A 179 40.41 47.79 7.44
C GLU A 179 40.45 46.56 6.52
N ARG A 180 39.95 46.63 5.27
CA ARG A 180 39.92 45.48 4.32
C ARG A 180 41.22 44.68 4.20
N LYS A 181 42.37 45.35 4.26
CA LYS A 181 43.69 44.67 4.29
C LYS A 181 43.84 43.78 5.54
N SER A 182 43.46 44.29 6.70
CA SER A 182 43.41 43.55 7.97
C SER A 182 42.39 42.41 7.91
N THR A 183 41.22 42.62 7.28
CA THR A 183 40.20 41.57 7.06
C THR A 183 40.76 40.41 6.22
N TYR A 184 41.37 40.73 5.07
CA TYR A 184 42.03 39.75 4.19
C TYR A 184 43.13 38.98 4.94
N GLU A 185 43.98 39.69 5.67
CA GLU A 185 45.10 39.07 6.37
C GLU A 185 44.63 38.23 7.57
N CYS A 186 43.56 38.61 8.28
CA CYS A 186 42.89 37.74 9.26
C CYS A 186 42.40 36.42 8.64
N VAL A 187 41.78 36.44 7.46
CA VAL A 187 41.36 35.21 6.75
C VAL A 187 42.57 34.35 6.36
N ARG A 188 43.72 34.97 6.04
CA ARG A 188 44.97 34.24 5.78
C ARG A 188 45.62 33.66 7.04
N CYS A 189 45.50 34.33 8.20
CA CYS A 189 45.87 33.75 9.49
C CYS A 189 45.00 32.53 9.82
N LEU A 190 43.68 32.58 9.56
CA LEU A 190 42.81 31.41 9.70
C LEU A 190 43.25 30.27 8.77
N LYS A 191 43.52 30.56 7.48
CA LYS A 191 44.03 29.56 6.52
C LYS A 191 45.33 28.88 6.99
N ALA A 192 46.29 29.65 7.50
CA ALA A 192 47.55 29.12 8.02
C ALA A 192 47.32 28.26 9.28
N PHE A 193 46.52 28.76 10.23
CA PHE A 193 46.14 28.01 11.44
C PHE A 193 45.43 26.69 11.10
N MET A 194 44.58 26.65 10.07
CA MET A 194 43.90 25.44 9.58
C MET A 194 44.81 24.43 8.87
N ASN A 195 46.06 24.77 8.53
CA ASN A 195 46.89 23.91 7.66
C ASN A 195 47.54 22.71 8.37
N ASN A 196 46.90 22.24 9.44
CA ASN A 196 47.25 21.10 10.27
C ASN A 196 45.96 20.59 10.93
N LYS A 197 45.95 19.32 11.36
CA LYS A 197 44.77 18.68 11.95
C LYS A 197 44.20 19.43 13.15
N PHE A 198 45.06 19.90 14.06
CA PHE A 198 44.65 20.61 15.28
C PHE A 198 43.84 21.88 14.97
N GLY A 199 44.39 22.80 14.18
CA GLY A 199 43.76 24.09 13.92
C GLY A 199 42.52 24.00 13.03
N LEU A 200 42.47 23.03 12.10
CA LEU A 200 41.27 22.70 11.35
C LEU A 200 40.13 22.27 12.27
N MET A 201 40.40 21.32 13.17
CA MET A 201 39.40 20.82 14.13
C MET A 201 39.03 21.88 15.18
N ALA A 202 39.97 22.74 15.58
CA ALA A 202 39.68 23.85 16.49
C ALA A 202 38.70 24.88 15.88
N ILE A 203 38.75 25.11 14.57
CA ILE A 203 37.79 25.98 13.87
C ILE A 203 36.43 25.29 13.65
N ILE A 204 36.39 24.00 13.32
CA ILE A 204 35.14 23.25 13.17
C ILE A 204 34.40 23.07 14.51
N ASN A 205 35.13 23.06 15.63
CA ASN A 205 34.55 22.94 16.97
C ASN A 205 34.30 24.28 17.68
N HIS A 206 34.68 25.42 17.10
CA HIS A 206 34.43 26.74 17.68
C HIS A 206 33.10 27.33 17.18
N GLU A 207 32.15 27.52 18.11
CA GLU A 207 30.77 27.98 17.89
C GLU A 207 30.64 29.09 16.81
N GLU A 208 31.30 30.24 16.97
CA GLU A 208 31.14 31.36 16.02
C GLU A 208 32.09 31.34 14.80
N ALA A 209 33.07 30.43 14.72
CA ALA A 209 34.23 30.62 13.82
C ALA A 209 33.86 30.60 12.33
N LEU A 210 33.03 29.63 11.95
CA LEU A 210 32.56 29.47 10.57
C LEU A 210 31.51 30.54 10.19
N THR A 211 30.75 31.05 11.15
CA THR A 211 29.84 32.19 10.97
C THR A 211 30.60 33.50 10.76
N ILE A 212 31.66 33.76 11.56
CA ILE A 212 32.53 34.92 11.38
C ILE A 212 33.29 34.85 10.05
N LEU A 213 33.77 33.66 9.64
CA LEU A 213 34.34 33.46 8.31
C LEU A 213 33.29 33.71 7.21
N SER A 214 32.07 33.20 7.35
CA SER A 214 30.97 33.41 6.40
C SER A 214 30.57 34.88 6.25
N ARG A 215 30.71 35.71 7.29
CA ARG A 215 30.50 37.18 7.19
C ARG A 215 31.41 37.82 6.13
N THR A 216 32.59 37.26 5.89
CA THR A 216 33.58 37.76 4.90
C THR A 216 33.26 37.39 3.44
N VAL A 217 32.23 36.57 3.19
CA VAL A 217 31.74 36.26 1.84
C VAL A 217 30.95 37.46 1.29
N ASP A 218 31.69 38.50 0.91
CA ASP A 218 31.15 39.79 0.47
C ASP A 218 31.63 40.20 -0.93
N PRO A 219 30.73 40.29 -1.93
CA PRO A 219 31.08 40.73 -3.28
C PRO A 219 31.67 42.15 -3.39
N SER A 220 31.61 42.99 -2.34
CA SER A 220 32.28 44.31 -2.37
C SER A 220 33.78 44.25 -2.05
N ASP A 221 34.28 43.11 -1.55
CA ASP A 221 35.70 42.85 -1.31
C ASP A 221 36.13 41.48 -1.89
N PRO A 222 36.25 41.36 -3.23
CA PRO A 222 36.46 40.07 -3.91
C PRO A 222 37.74 39.34 -3.48
N THR A 223 38.78 40.05 -3.04
CA THR A 223 40.05 39.46 -2.61
C THR A 223 39.89 38.64 -1.32
N THR A 224 39.13 39.17 -0.36
CA THR A 224 38.80 38.47 0.90
C THR A 224 37.78 37.36 0.66
N MET A 225 36.74 37.65 -0.13
CA MET A 225 35.71 36.66 -0.47
C MET A 225 36.29 35.43 -1.19
N LEU A 226 37.28 35.60 -2.07
CA LEU A 226 37.90 34.48 -2.82
C LEU A 226 38.52 33.43 -1.90
N GLU A 227 39.33 33.85 -0.93
CA GLU A 227 39.92 32.90 0.04
C GLU A 227 38.86 32.36 1.01
N ALA A 228 37.90 33.18 1.45
CA ALA A 228 36.83 32.72 2.33
C ALA A 228 35.95 31.63 1.70
N VAL A 229 35.54 31.80 0.43
CA VAL A 229 34.77 30.82 -0.34
C VAL A 229 35.57 29.52 -0.53
N ARG A 230 36.88 29.61 -0.79
CA ARG A 230 37.78 28.45 -0.87
C ARG A 230 37.90 27.70 0.45
N LEU A 231 38.07 28.40 1.58
CA LEU A 231 38.11 27.79 2.91
C LEU A 231 36.80 27.04 3.18
N LEU A 232 35.65 27.70 3.00
CA LEU A 232 34.33 27.10 3.21
C LEU A 232 34.10 25.87 2.32
N ALA A 233 34.50 25.91 1.05
CA ALA A 233 34.35 24.79 0.13
C ALA A 233 35.11 23.53 0.60
N ALA A 234 36.29 23.72 1.21
CA ALA A 234 37.10 22.63 1.73
C ALA A 234 36.59 22.14 3.10
N ILE A 235 36.12 23.04 3.97
CA ILE A 235 35.47 22.69 5.23
C ILE A 235 34.21 21.85 4.99
N CYS A 236 33.45 22.14 3.92
CA CYS A 236 32.31 21.33 3.47
C CYS A 236 32.65 19.88 3.04
N LEU A 237 33.93 19.49 2.99
CA LEU A 237 34.37 18.11 2.77
C LEU A 237 34.77 17.37 4.05
N VAL A 238 34.91 18.06 5.18
CA VAL A 238 35.45 17.51 6.44
C VAL A 238 34.32 16.98 7.33
N PRO A 239 34.23 15.65 7.57
CA PRO A 239 33.24 15.09 8.49
C PRO A 239 33.71 15.21 9.96
N PRO A 240 32.79 15.07 10.94
CA PRO A 240 31.35 14.90 10.76
C PRO A 240 30.64 16.19 10.33
N ASP A 241 30.91 17.32 11.00
CA ASP A 241 30.00 18.48 10.98
C ASP A 241 30.39 19.60 9.98
N GLY A 242 31.49 19.48 9.25
CA GLY A 242 32.07 20.60 8.48
C GLY A 242 31.15 21.16 7.41
N HIS A 243 30.37 20.31 6.74
CA HIS A 243 29.31 20.74 5.81
C HIS A 243 28.18 21.50 6.52
N GLU A 244 27.67 20.94 7.61
CA GLU A 244 26.53 21.47 8.36
C GLU A 244 26.84 22.85 8.94
N LYS A 245 27.97 23.00 9.64
CA LYS A 245 28.39 24.27 10.26
C LYS A 245 28.81 25.34 9.25
N ALA A 246 29.35 24.95 8.08
CA ALA A 246 29.60 25.89 7.00
C ALA A 246 28.29 26.40 6.37
N LEU A 247 27.31 25.51 6.19
CA LEU A 247 25.97 25.87 5.69
C LEU A 247 25.17 26.71 6.70
N GLU A 248 25.28 26.41 8.00
CA GLU A 248 24.75 27.21 9.11
C GLU A 248 25.34 28.62 9.08
N GLY A 249 26.66 28.75 9.06
CA GLY A 249 27.35 30.05 9.01
C GLY A 249 26.94 30.89 7.80
N ILE A 250 26.77 30.28 6.62
CA ILE A 250 26.24 30.92 5.41
C ILE A 250 24.77 31.35 5.60
N THR A 251 23.94 30.53 6.26
CA THR A 251 22.52 30.80 6.53
C THR A 251 22.35 32.00 7.47
N VAL A 252 23.01 31.97 8.63
CA VAL A 252 23.02 33.08 9.60
C VAL A 252 23.54 34.38 8.97
N CYS A 253 24.50 34.29 8.05
CA CYS A 253 24.98 35.46 7.30
C CYS A 253 24.00 35.98 6.24
N GLY A 254 23.06 35.16 5.76
CA GLY A 254 21.91 35.61 4.97
C GLY A 254 20.91 36.38 5.84
N GLU A 255 20.52 35.80 6.97
CA GLU A 255 19.57 36.36 7.95
C GLU A 255 20.04 37.72 8.49
N ILE A 256 21.28 37.81 8.98
CA ILE A 256 21.90 39.07 9.47
C ILE A 256 21.90 40.17 8.39
N ARG A 257 21.92 39.79 7.10
CA ARG A 257 21.93 40.71 5.95
C ARG A 257 20.55 40.91 5.32
N GLY A 258 19.49 40.27 5.83
CA GLY A 258 18.13 40.36 5.29
C GLY A 258 17.99 39.88 3.83
N ARG A 259 18.71 38.83 3.42
CA ARG A 259 18.73 38.31 2.04
C ARG A 259 18.92 36.79 1.99
N ASP A 260 18.57 36.17 0.87
CA ASP A 260 18.78 34.73 0.68
C ASP A 260 20.27 34.36 0.77
N ARG A 261 20.54 33.25 1.47
CA ARG A 261 21.88 32.87 1.93
C ARG A 261 22.91 32.67 0.80
N PHE A 262 22.49 32.21 -0.37
CA PHE A 262 23.38 31.95 -1.51
C PHE A 262 23.62 33.15 -2.44
N VAL A 263 22.91 34.27 -2.28
CA VAL A 263 23.06 35.49 -3.12
C VAL A 263 24.51 35.93 -3.31
N PRO A 264 25.37 36.07 -2.28
CA PRO A 264 26.74 36.53 -2.50
C PRO A 264 27.57 35.54 -3.34
N ILE A 265 27.31 34.23 -3.24
CA ILE A 265 28.03 33.18 -3.98
C ILE A 265 27.60 33.23 -5.46
N ILE A 266 26.31 33.42 -5.74
CA ILE A 266 25.80 33.65 -7.10
C ILE A 266 26.36 34.96 -7.70
N MET A 267 26.44 36.04 -6.91
CA MET A 267 27.07 37.30 -7.35
C MET A 267 28.56 37.13 -7.67
N GLY A 268 29.30 36.33 -6.89
CA GLY A 268 30.71 35.99 -7.16
C GLY A 268 30.86 35.18 -8.45
N LEU A 269 29.99 34.19 -8.66
CA LEU A 269 29.94 33.38 -9.89
C LEU A 269 29.61 34.22 -11.15
N GLY A 270 28.86 35.31 -10.97
CA GLY A 270 28.57 36.30 -12.03
C GLY A 270 29.74 37.23 -12.41
N MET A 271 30.87 37.21 -11.69
CA MET A 271 32.04 38.07 -11.98
C MET A 271 32.84 37.54 -13.18
N ARG A 272 32.34 37.79 -14.40
CA ARG A 272 32.90 37.27 -15.68
C ARG A 272 34.39 37.54 -15.90
N ASP A 273 34.91 38.67 -15.39
CA ASP A 273 36.32 39.06 -15.54
C ASP A 273 37.22 38.47 -14.43
N ASN A 274 36.68 37.66 -13.52
CA ASN A 274 37.37 37.10 -12.36
C ASN A 274 37.18 35.58 -12.28
N GLN A 275 37.76 34.87 -13.26
CA GLN A 275 37.69 33.40 -13.36
C GLN A 275 38.01 32.67 -12.03
N PRO A 276 39.03 33.06 -11.23
CA PRO A 276 39.29 32.42 -9.94
C PRO A 276 38.12 32.52 -8.94
N MET A 277 37.36 33.62 -8.96
CA MET A 277 36.14 33.76 -8.16
C MET A 277 35.01 32.86 -8.69
N GLN A 278 34.82 32.82 -10.01
CA GLN A 278 33.81 31.96 -10.62
C GLN A 278 34.06 30.48 -10.27
N VAL A 279 35.31 30.04 -10.43
CA VAL A 279 35.80 28.70 -10.06
C VAL A 279 35.58 28.40 -8.57
N ALA A 280 35.99 29.31 -7.67
CA ALA A 280 35.80 29.11 -6.22
C ALA A 280 34.31 29.03 -5.85
N CYS A 281 33.44 29.84 -6.46
CA CYS A 281 32.01 29.81 -6.19
C CYS A 281 31.35 28.52 -6.66
N ILE A 282 31.70 27.98 -7.84
CA ILE A 282 31.18 26.68 -8.29
C ILE A 282 31.80 25.49 -7.52
N GLN A 283 33.02 25.63 -6.99
CA GLN A 283 33.61 24.66 -6.04
C GLN A 283 32.81 24.61 -4.73
N LEU A 284 32.45 25.76 -4.16
CA LEU A 284 31.59 25.83 -2.97
C LEU A 284 30.18 25.29 -3.24
N VAL A 285 29.56 25.64 -4.37
CA VAL A 285 28.25 25.06 -4.76
C VAL A 285 28.33 23.54 -4.88
N ASN A 286 29.37 23.00 -5.52
CA ASN A 286 29.56 21.54 -5.61
C ASN A 286 29.77 20.91 -4.22
N ALA A 287 30.53 21.53 -3.31
CA ALA A 287 30.73 21.03 -1.95
C ALA A 287 29.44 21.07 -1.10
N ILE A 288 28.62 22.12 -1.26
CA ILE A 288 27.32 22.22 -0.58
C ILE A 288 26.32 21.18 -1.10
N VAL A 289 26.24 20.98 -2.42
CA VAL A 289 25.24 20.11 -3.04
C VAL A 289 25.64 18.62 -3.04
N SER A 290 26.94 18.29 -3.11
CA SER A 290 27.40 16.91 -3.36
C SER A 290 27.79 16.12 -2.09
N THR A 291 28.16 16.80 -1.00
CA THR A 291 28.57 16.13 0.26
C THR A 291 27.44 15.36 0.97
N PRO A 292 26.17 15.85 1.02
CA PRO A 292 25.10 15.18 1.74
C PRO A 292 24.72 13.82 1.17
N ASP A 293 24.60 12.82 2.05
CA ASP A 293 24.20 11.47 1.62
C ASP A 293 22.69 11.33 1.37
N ASP A 294 21.85 12.21 1.92
CA ASP A 294 20.41 12.24 1.66
C ASP A 294 20.06 12.94 0.34
N LEU A 295 19.33 12.22 -0.53
CA LEU A 295 18.94 12.69 -1.86
C LEU A 295 17.99 13.91 -1.80
N ASP A 296 17.01 13.88 -0.92
CA ASP A 296 15.95 14.89 -0.86
C ASP A 296 16.52 16.24 -0.38
N PHE A 297 17.49 16.21 0.54
CA PHE A 297 18.28 17.38 0.95
C PHE A 297 19.24 17.88 -0.14
N ARG A 298 19.92 16.99 -0.91
CA ARG A 298 20.73 17.41 -2.09
C ARG A 298 19.87 18.13 -3.13
N LEU A 299 18.70 17.60 -3.44
CA LEU A 299 17.75 18.20 -4.39
C LEU A 299 17.23 19.55 -3.86
N HIS A 300 16.89 19.66 -2.57
CA HIS A 300 16.49 20.92 -1.94
C HIS A 300 17.56 22.01 -2.11
N LEU A 301 18.82 21.73 -1.74
CA LEU A 301 19.93 22.68 -1.85
C LEU A 301 20.22 23.09 -3.30
N ARG A 302 20.22 22.13 -4.24
CA ARG A 302 20.39 22.43 -5.67
C ARG A 302 19.27 23.36 -6.18
N ASN A 303 18.02 23.10 -5.80
CA ASN A 303 16.86 23.88 -6.26
C ASN A 303 16.83 25.30 -5.66
N GLU A 304 17.29 25.47 -4.43
CA GLU A 304 17.49 26.80 -3.84
C GLU A 304 18.55 27.59 -4.60
N ILE A 305 19.76 27.02 -4.80
CA ILE A 305 20.87 27.66 -5.52
C ILE A 305 20.47 28.01 -6.98
N MET A 306 19.71 27.14 -7.65
CA MET A 306 19.15 27.41 -8.98
C MET A 306 18.22 28.61 -8.98
N ARG A 307 17.25 28.69 -8.06
CA ARG A 307 16.34 29.85 -7.92
C ARG A 307 17.01 31.13 -7.47
N THR A 308 18.10 31.06 -6.68
CA THR A 308 18.89 32.24 -6.31
C THR A 308 19.64 32.89 -7.50
N GLY A 309 19.61 32.27 -8.68
CA GLY A 309 20.09 32.86 -9.94
C GLY A 309 21.14 32.04 -10.70
N LEU A 310 21.51 30.84 -10.24
CA LEU A 310 22.40 29.97 -11.02
C LEU A 310 21.77 29.56 -12.36
N ILE A 311 20.44 29.44 -12.43
CA ILE A 311 19.71 29.07 -13.65
C ILE A 311 19.95 30.04 -14.82
N ASP A 312 20.04 31.34 -14.54
CA ASP A 312 20.29 32.37 -15.56
C ASP A 312 21.77 32.46 -15.93
N LEU A 313 22.67 32.17 -14.97
CA LEU A 313 24.11 32.23 -15.19
C LEU A 313 24.64 31.03 -15.99
N ILE A 314 24.16 29.80 -15.72
CA ILE A 314 24.77 28.54 -16.18
C ILE A 314 24.94 28.47 -17.70
N GLY A 315 23.98 28.98 -18.46
CA GLY A 315 24.07 29.08 -19.93
C GLY A 315 25.19 29.99 -20.42
N SER A 316 25.55 31.04 -19.66
CA SER A 316 26.69 31.91 -19.99
C SER A 316 28.03 31.34 -19.50
N LEU A 317 28.04 30.66 -18.35
CA LEU A 317 29.24 30.00 -17.79
C LEU A 317 29.73 28.87 -18.70
N ASN A 318 28.82 28.02 -19.21
CA ASN A 318 29.13 26.93 -20.13
C ASN A 318 29.77 27.37 -21.47
N ASN A 319 29.71 28.67 -21.81
CA ASN A 319 30.34 29.23 -23.01
C ASN A 319 31.72 29.85 -22.74
N GLN A 320 32.18 29.93 -21.49
CA GLN A 320 33.53 30.40 -21.15
C GLN A 320 34.59 29.32 -21.45
N GLN A 321 35.84 29.74 -21.70
CA GLN A 321 36.92 28.83 -22.14
C GLN A 321 37.83 28.32 -21.01
N ASP A 322 37.49 28.56 -19.75
CA ASP A 322 38.27 28.11 -18.60
C ASP A 322 38.04 26.62 -18.30
N GLU A 323 39.12 25.84 -18.22
CA GLU A 323 39.04 24.38 -18.06
C GLU A 323 38.72 23.93 -16.61
N GLU A 324 39.08 24.71 -15.58
CA GLU A 324 38.74 24.40 -14.19
C GLU A 324 37.25 24.67 -13.95
N LEU A 325 36.74 25.80 -14.46
CA LEU A 325 35.31 26.15 -14.48
C LEU A 325 34.49 25.11 -15.25
N LYS A 326 34.90 24.73 -16.48
CA LYS A 326 34.26 23.64 -17.25
C LYS A 326 34.22 22.33 -16.47
N THR A 327 35.32 21.98 -15.79
CA THR A 327 35.39 20.75 -14.98
C THR A 327 34.39 20.77 -13.84
N HIS A 328 34.25 21.90 -13.13
CA HIS A 328 33.29 22.02 -12.04
C HIS A 328 31.83 22.18 -12.48
N LEU A 329 31.57 22.75 -13.65
CA LEU A 329 30.24 22.74 -14.29
C LEU A 329 29.86 21.32 -14.73
N GLN A 330 30.81 20.55 -15.29
CA GLN A 330 30.58 19.15 -15.62
C GLN A 330 30.29 18.31 -14.37
N ILE A 331 31.03 18.51 -13.27
CA ILE A 331 30.76 17.83 -11.98
C ILE A 331 29.35 18.16 -11.46
N PHE A 332 28.92 19.42 -11.53
CA PHE A 332 27.58 19.83 -11.11
C PHE A 332 26.48 19.14 -11.93
N ASN A 333 26.67 19.06 -13.25
CA ASN A 333 25.76 18.38 -14.17
C ASN A 333 25.77 16.85 -14.00
N ASP A 334 26.95 16.23 -13.88
CA ASP A 334 27.11 14.78 -13.67
C ASP A 334 26.42 14.35 -12.36
N HIS A 335 26.56 15.14 -11.28
CA HIS A 335 25.85 14.89 -10.03
C HIS A 335 24.34 15.21 -10.11
N GLN A 336 23.90 16.10 -10.99
CA GLN A 336 22.47 16.30 -11.27
C GLN A 336 21.88 15.09 -12.02
N ASP A 337 22.59 14.56 -13.01
CA ASP A 337 22.20 13.34 -13.73
C ASP A 337 22.22 12.10 -12.80
N GLU A 338 23.19 11.97 -11.90
CA GLU A 338 23.24 10.87 -10.92
C GLU A 338 22.14 10.99 -9.84
N ASP A 339 21.79 12.21 -9.39
CA ASP A 339 20.61 12.45 -8.54
C ASP A 339 19.27 12.20 -9.29
N PHE A 340 19.23 12.45 -10.60
CA PHE A 340 18.09 12.10 -11.46
C PHE A 340 17.95 10.58 -11.59
N GLU A 341 19.05 9.84 -11.80
CA GLU A 341 19.02 8.37 -11.86
C GLU A 341 18.64 7.76 -10.50
N GLU A 342 19.13 8.28 -9.36
CA GLU A 342 18.70 7.82 -8.03
C GLU A 342 17.20 8.08 -7.79
N PHE A 343 16.72 9.29 -8.11
CA PHE A 343 15.30 9.65 -8.00
C PHE A 343 14.41 8.80 -8.91
N SER A 344 14.79 8.61 -10.18
CA SER A 344 14.04 7.79 -11.15
C SER A 344 14.01 6.33 -10.72
N HIS A 345 15.08 5.80 -10.13
CA HIS A 345 15.08 4.45 -9.57
C HIS A 345 14.21 4.32 -8.31
N ARG A 346 14.17 5.35 -7.44
CA ARG A 346 13.23 5.38 -6.30
C ARG A 346 11.78 5.34 -6.81
N TYR A 347 11.44 6.19 -7.78
CA TYR A 347 10.10 6.26 -8.39
C TYR A 347 9.69 4.96 -9.09
N ASP A 348 10.54 4.37 -9.94
CA ASP A 348 10.25 3.11 -10.62
C ASP A 348 10.07 1.94 -9.63
N ASN A 349 10.85 1.89 -8.55
CA ASN A 349 10.66 0.88 -7.50
C ASN A 349 9.30 1.04 -6.81
N THR A 350 8.92 2.26 -6.39
CA THR A 350 7.57 2.53 -5.84
C THR A 350 6.46 2.12 -6.81
N ARG A 351 6.63 2.41 -8.11
CA ARG A 351 5.69 2.02 -9.16
C ARG A 351 5.58 0.50 -9.36
N ILE A 352 6.65 -0.25 -9.12
CA ILE A 352 6.71 -1.72 -9.26
C ILE A 352 6.23 -2.43 -7.99
N GLU A 353 6.43 -1.85 -6.81
CA GLU A 353 5.97 -2.44 -5.54
C GLU A 353 4.45 -2.27 -5.35
N PHE A 354 3.83 -1.23 -5.90
CA PHE A 354 2.39 -0.96 -5.77
C PHE A 354 1.62 -1.07 -7.09
N GLU A 355 1.54 -2.28 -7.64
CA GLU A 355 0.70 -2.61 -8.81
C GLU A 355 -0.82 -2.57 -8.50
N ASP A 356 -1.21 -2.51 -7.21
CA ASP A 356 -2.60 -2.45 -6.73
C ASP A 356 -3.01 -1.02 -6.29
N PRO A 357 -3.97 -0.37 -6.99
CA PRO A 357 -4.46 0.96 -6.61
C PRO A 357 -5.01 1.08 -5.19
N LYS A 358 -5.50 -0.02 -4.59
CA LYS A 358 -6.01 0.00 -3.21
C LYS A 358 -4.88 0.17 -2.19
N GLN A 359 -3.73 -0.44 -2.44
CA GLN A 359 -2.55 -0.30 -1.58
C GLN A 359 -1.93 1.09 -1.72
N CYS A 360 -1.89 1.66 -2.94
CA CYS A 360 -1.55 3.07 -3.15
C CYS A 360 -2.48 4.00 -2.35
N PHE A 361 -3.79 3.78 -2.42
CA PHE A 361 -4.78 4.58 -1.70
C PHE A 361 -4.60 4.48 -0.18
N GLU A 362 -4.42 3.28 0.38
CA GLU A 362 -4.23 3.07 1.82
C GLU A 362 -2.96 3.75 2.34
N LEU A 363 -1.86 3.71 1.59
CA LEU A 363 -0.62 4.41 1.96
C LEU A 363 -0.76 5.93 1.85
N LEU A 364 -1.37 6.45 0.77
CA LEU A 364 -1.62 7.88 0.61
C LEU A 364 -2.55 8.42 1.71
N TYR A 365 -3.65 7.72 1.98
CA TYR A 365 -4.58 8.08 3.06
C TYR A 365 -3.88 8.09 4.43
N ASN A 366 -3.09 7.05 4.75
CA ASN A 366 -2.31 7.01 5.99
C ASN A 366 -1.22 8.10 6.08
N SER A 367 -0.78 8.69 4.95
CA SER A 367 0.19 9.80 4.93
C SER A 367 -0.43 11.20 5.10
N VAL A 368 -1.74 11.35 4.82
CA VAL A 368 -2.45 12.64 4.96
C VAL A 368 -3.45 12.68 6.11
N LYS A 369 -3.89 11.52 6.61
CA LYS A 369 -4.83 11.41 7.73
C LYS A 369 -4.26 12.08 8.98
N GLU A 370 -5.12 12.80 9.71
CA GLU A 370 -4.76 13.61 10.88
C GLU A 370 -3.77 14.76 10.57
N THR A 371 -3.67 15.17 9.29
CA THR A 371 -2.90 16.36 8.84
C THR A 371 -3.80 17.39 8.17
N ILE A 372 -3.30 18.62 8.02
CA ILE A 372 -3.97 19.69 7.26
C ILE A 372 -4.21 19.35 5.78
N ALA A 373 -3.57 18.30 5.24
CA ALA A 373 -3.79 17.83 3.87
C ALA A 373 -5.02 16.93 3.70
N GLU A 374 -5.58 16.36 4.79
CA GLU A 374 -6.70 15.41 4.71
C GLU A 374 -7.95 15.96 3.98
N PRO A 375 -8.43 17.20 4.25
CA PRO A 375 -9.61 17.75 3.56
C PRO A 375 -9.38 17.94 2.06
N TYR A 376 -8.16 18.33 1.67
CA TYR A 376 -7.79 18.52 0.27
C TYR A 376 -7.68 17.18 -0.46
N PHE A 377 -7.11 16.14 0.17
CA PHE A 377 -7.08 14.79 -0.40
C PHE A 377 -8.49 14.20 -0.57
N LEU A 378 -9.35 14.36 0.43
CA LEU A 378 -10.76 13.99 0.32
C LEU A 378 -11.47 14.73 -0.82
N SER A 379 -11.22 16.03 -0.97
CA SER A 379 -11.79 16.84 -2.05
C SER A 379 -11.30 16.38 -3.42
N ILE A 380 -10.01 16.07 -3.59
CA ILE A 380 -9.47 15.50 -4.85
C ILE A 380 -10.21 14.22 -5.22
N LEU A 381 -10.39 13.28 -4.27
CA LEU A 381 -11.10 12.03 -4.49
C LEU A 381 -12.58 12.25 -4.88
N GLN A 382 -13.26 13.22 -4.25
CA GLN A 382 -14.63 13.60 -4.61
C GLN A 382 -14.72 14.12 -6.05
N HIS A 383 -13.78 14.97 -6.49
CA HIS A 383 -13.72 15.44 -7.87
C HIS A 383 -13.40 14.32 -8.87
N LEU A 384 -12.59 13.32 -8.50
CA LEU A 384 -12.35 12.12 -9.32
C LEU A 384 -13.62 11.27 -9.49
N LEU A 385 -14.51 11.20 -8.49
CA LEU A 385 -15.81 10.53 -8.63
C LEU A 385 -16.76 11.27 -9.59
N CYS A 386 -16.58 12.58 -9.80
CA CYS A 386 -17.35 13.37 -10.77
C CYS A 386 -16.93 13.16 -12.23
N VAL A 387 -15.87 12.39 -12.52
CA VAL A 387 -15.47 12.06 -13.90
C VAL A 387 -16.54 11.16 -14.54
N ARG A 388 -17.26 11.70 -15.53
CA ARG A 388 -18.37 11.04 -16.25
C ARG A 388 -18.02 9.61 -16.68
N ASP A 389 -19.00 8.71 -16.60
CA ASP A 389 -18.84 7.29 -16.96
C ASP A 389 -19.01 7.06 -18.47
N ASP A 390 -18.07 7.59 -19.24
CA ASP A 390 -17.99 7.43 -20.69
C ASP A 390 -16.73 6.64 -21.05
N MET A 391 -16.89 5.55 -21.82
CA MET A 391 -15.81 4.61 -22.13
C MET A 391 -14.66 5.23 -22.98
N TYR A 392 -14.91 6.34 -23.66
CA TYR A 392 -13.97 7.00 -24.58
C TYR A 392 -13.50 8.38 -24.08
N ALA A 393 -14.09 8.93 -23.01
CA ALA A 393 -13.66 10.18 -22.39
C ALA A 393 -13.06 9.98 -20.99
N ARG A 394 -13.55 9.02 -20.19
CA ARG A 394 -13.05 8.74 -18.83
C ARG A 394 -11.54 8.46 -18.81
N PRO A 395 -10.95 7.62 -19.69
CA PRO A 395 -9.49 7.41 -19.70
C PRO A 395 -8.70 8.69 -20.05
N GLN A 396 -9.28 9.60 -20.84
CA GLN A 396 -8.65 10.84 -21.29
C GLN A 396 -8.66 11.91 -20.19
N TYR A 397 -9.73 11.99 -19.40
CA TYR A 397 -9.73 12.78 -18.16
C TYR A 397 -8.65 12.27 -17.20
N TYR A 398 -8.60 10.97 -16.92
CA TYR A 398 -7.56 10.41 -16.03
C TYR A 398 -6.14 10.59 -16.58
N LYS A 399 -5.93 10.54 -17.90
CA LYS A 399 -4.64 10.83 -18.54
C LYS A 399 -4.24 12.31 -18.40
N LEU A 400 -5.18 13.24 -18.57
CA LEU A 400 -4.92 14.67 -18.37
C LEU A 400 -4.57 14.95 -16.90
N ILE A 401 -5.31 14.34 -15.97
CA ILE A 401 -5.06 14.44 -14.53
C ILE A 401 -3.70 13.81 -14.17
N GLU A 402 -3.32 12.67 -14.78
CA GLU A 402 -2.01 12.06 -14.59
C GLU A 402 -0.88 12.98 -15.06
N GLU A 403 -0.97 13.54 -16.27
CA GLU A 403 0.03 14.49 -16.78
C GLU A 403 0.14 15.74 -15.88
N CYS A 404 -0.99 16.29 -15.41
CA CYS A 404 -1.01 17.43 -14.49
C CYS A 404 -0.42 17.08 -13.10
N VAL A 405 -0.75 15.92 -12.52
CA VAL A 405 -0.19 15.48 -11.22
C VAL A 405 1.30 15.17 -11.36
N THR A 406 1.70 14.47 -12.43
CA THR A 406 3.10 14.19 -12.76
C THR A 406 3.90 15.48 -12.92
N GLN A 407 3.33 16.51 -13.57
CA GLN A 407 3.98 17.83 -13.64
C GLN A 407 4.02 18.51 -12.25
N ILE A 408 2.88 18.72 -11.58
CA ILE A 408 2.82 19.43 -10.28
C ILE A 408 3.74 18.80 -9.21
N VAL A 409 3.78 17.46 -9.12
CA VAL A 409 4.58 16.75 -8.10
C VAL A 409 6.08 16.75 -8.44
N LEU A 410 6.46 16.64 -9.73
CA LEU A 410 7.87 16.56 -10.13
C LEU A 410 8.51 17.93 -10.43
N HIS A 411 7.71 18.97 -10.70
CA HIS A 411 8.19 20.34 -10.97
C HIS A 411 8.95 20.96 -9.78
N ARG A 412 8.82 20.40 -8.57
CA ARG A 412 9.59 20.82 -7.37
C ARG A 412 10.83 19.96 -7.08
N SER A 413 11.10 18.93 -7.87
CA SER A 413 12.16 17.95 -7.61
C SER A 413 13.52 18.27 -8.27
N GLY A 414 13.66 19.37 -9.01
CA GLY A 414 14.91 19.73 -9.73
C GLY A 414 15.24 18.87 -10.96
N ASN A 415 14.38 17.89 -11.23
CA ASN A 415 14.57 16.80 -12.18
C ASN A 415 13.47 16.87 -13.25
N ASP A 416 13.53 17.86 -14.15
CA ASP A 416 12.64 17.99 -15.31
C ASP A 416 12.91 16.87 -16.34
N PRO A 417 11.98 15.93 -16.58
CA PRO A 417 12.13 14.86 -17.57
C PRO A 417 11.86 15.32 -19.01
N ASP A 418 12.49 16.43 -19.42
CA ASP A 418 12.43 17.10 -20.73
C ASP A 418 11.02 17.18 -21.34
N PHE A 419 10.12 17.93 -20.68
CA PHE A 419 8.75 18.16 -21.16
C PHE A 419 8.65 18.92 -22.50
N ARG A 420 9.76 19.29 -23.17
CA ARG A 420 9.77 19.95 -24.50
C ARG A 420 9.09 19.13 -25.61
N HIS A 421 8.84 17.83 -25.36
CA HIS A 421 8.20 16.88 -26.28
C HIS A 421 6.70 16.65 -26.01
N THR A 422 6.15 17.20 -24.93
CA THR A 422 4.72 17.40 -24.69
C THR A 422 4.36 18.84 -25.02
N LYS A 423 3.07 19.13 -25.27
CA LYS A 423 2.62 20.54 -25.28
C LYS A 423 2.66 21.02 -23.84
N ARG A 424 3.40 22.09 -23.54
CA ARG A 424 3.44 22.67 -22.19
C ARG A 424 2.03 22.92 -21.67
N PHE A 425 1.79 22.55 -20.41
CA PHE A 425 0.69 23.07 -19.64
C PHE A 425 1.18 24.38 -19.01
N ASP A 426 1.12 25.46 -19.77
CA ASP A 426 1.82 26.74 -19.49
C ASP A 426 1.08 27.56 -18.40
N ILE A 427 0.86 26.94 -17.24
CA ILE A 427 0.41 27.58 -16.00
C ILE A 427 1.62 27.69 -15.08
N ASP A 428 2.00 28.92 -14.73
CA ASP A 428 3.06 29.14 -13.75
C ASP A 428 2.59 28.78 -12.33
N VAL A 429 3.03 27.63 -11.84
CA VAL A 429 2.66 27.10 -10.52
C VAL A 429 3.48 27.75 -9.40
N GLU A 430 4.65 28.35 -9.70
CA GLU A 430 5.57 28.83 -8.66
C GLU A 430 4.99 30.02 -7.87
N PRO A 431 4.34 31.04 -8.47
CA PRO A 431 3.64 32.10 -7.73
C PRO A 431 2.40 31.58 -6.98
N LEU A 432 1.64 30.66 -7.58
CA LEU A 432 0.42 30.10 -6.99
C LEU A 432 0.73 29.31 -5.72
N LEU A 433 1.67 28.36 -5.78
CA LEU A 433 2.03 27.57 -4.60
C LEU A 433 2.78 28.40 -3.56
N SER A 434 3.52 29.44 -3.95
CA SER A 434 4.17 30.35 -3.00
C SER A 434 3.15 31.17 -2.22
N ASN A 435 2.19 31.82 -2.90
CA ASN A 435 1.07 32.53 -2.25
C ASN A 435 0.26 31.61 -1.33
N LEU A 436 -0.03 30.37 -1.75
CA LEU A 436 -0.74 29.39 -0.91
C LEU A 436 0.09 28.97 0.32
N THR A 437 1.41 28.81 0.17
CA THR A 437 2.30 28.45 1.28
C THR A 437 2.43 29.60 2.29
N GLU A 438 2.55 30.85 1.83
CA GLU A 438 2.57 32.03 2.70
C GLU A 438 1.22 32.20 3.42
N LYS A 439 0.11 32.06 2.71
CA LYS A 439 -1.23 32.18 3.29
C LYS A 439 -1.49 31.12 4.37
N SER A 440 -1.09 29.87 4.14
CA SER A 440 -1.17 28.80 5.15
C SER A 440 -0.37 29.16 6.41
N LYS A 441 0.83 29.74 6.28
CA LYS A 441 1.65 30.18 7.43
C LYS A 441 0.99 31.31 8.22
N TYR A 442 0.24 32.20 7.58
CA TYR A 442 -0.53 33.24 8.28
C TYR A 442 -1.73 32.64 9.03
N GLU A 443 -2.46 31.71 8.42
CA GLU A 443 -3.60 31.02 9.04
C GLU A 443 -3.16 30.18 10.25
N ASP A 444 -2.03 29.46 10.17
CA ASP A 444 -1.41 28.75 11.30
C ASP A 444 -1.00 29.72 12.44
N PHE A 445 -0.54 30.93 12.11
CA PHE A 445 -0.14 31.94 13.10
C PHE A 445 -1.34 32.50 13.88
N GLU A 446 -2.48 32.74 13.22
CA GLU A 446 -3.72 33.14 13.89
C GLU A 446 -4.23 32.05 14.83
N VAL A 447 -4.24 30.78 14.38
CA VAL A 447 -4.64 29.64 15.23
C VAL A 447 -3.73 29.51 16.45
N SER A 448 -2.42 29.69 16.28
CA SER A 448 -1.46 29.68 17.39
C SER A 448 -1.74 30.80 18.41
N ILE A 449 -2.04 32.02 17.94
CA ILE A 449 -2.41 33.16 18.81
C ILE A 449 -3.72 32.86 19.57
N VAL A 450 -4.72 32.26 18.93
CA VAL A 450 -5.98 31.85 19.59
C VAL A 450 -5.73 30.77 20.65
N GLU A 451 -4.90 29.76 20.35
CA GLU A 451 -4.52 28.76 21.37
C GLU A 451 -3.79 29.38 22.57
N VAL A 452 -2.84 30.29 22.33
CA VAL A 452 -2.08 30.95 23.40
C VAL A 452 -3.00 31.81 24.28
N ASN A 453 -3.97 32.52 23.69
CA ASN A 453 -4.98 33.27 24.43
C ASN A 453 -5.89 32.35 25.26
N ASN A 454 -6.40 31.24 24.69
CA ASN A 454 -7.21 30.27 25.44
C ASN A 454 -6.43 29.64 26.61
N LYS A 455 -5.13 29.35 26.42
CA LYS A 455 -4.23 28.82 27.47
C LYS A 455 -3.97 29.88 28.55
N LEU A 456 -3.82 31.15 28.18
CA LEU A 456 -3.66 32.27 29.11
C LEU A 456 -4.94 32.50 29.94
N GLU A 457 -6.12 32.51 29.31
CA GLU A 457 -7.41 32.65 30.00
C GLU A 457 -7.65 31.49 30.98
N THR A 458 -7.42 30.25 30.54
CA THR A 458 -7.51 29.05 31.41
C THR A 458 -6.56 29.15 32.62
N ALA A 459 -5.33 29.64 32.42
CA ALA A 459 -4.37 29.85 33.51
C ALA A 459 -4.81 30.96 34.48
N LEU A 460 -5.46 32.02 33.99
CA LEU A 460 -6.04 33.08 34.82
C LEU A 460 -7.22 32.58 35.65
N THR A 461 -8.12 31.77 35.08
CA THR A 461 -9.22 31.12 35.82
C THR A 461 -8.67 30.19 36.91
N ALA A 462 -7.69 29.33 36.57
CA ALA A 462 -7.06 28.43 37.54
C ALA A 462 -6.36 29.20 38.68
N LYS A 463 -5.73 30.34 38.38
CA LYS A 463 -5.16 31.25 39.38
C LYS A 463 -6.25 31.79 40.32
N GLN A 464 -7.33 32.36 39.77
CA GLN A 464 -8.44 32.89 40.58
C GLN A 464 -9.09 31.83 41.47
N GLU A 465 -9.29 30.61 40.96
CA GLU A 465 -9.74 29.49 41.78
C GLU A 465 -8.77 29.16 42.92
N SER A 466 -7.46 29.21 42.69
CA SER A 466 -6.45 28.95 43.71
C SER A 466 -6.42 30.04 44.79
N GLU A 467 -6.58 31.32 44.42
CA GLU A 467 -6.62 32.46 45.33
C GLU A 467 -7.90 32.43 46.19
N ALA A 468 -9.06 32.07 45.61
CA ALA A 468 -10.30 31.86 46.36
C ALA A 468 -10.20 30.68 47.35
N LYS A 469 -9.59 29.56 46.91
CA LYS A 469 -9.34 28.39 47.79
C LYS A 469 -8.37 28.74 48.92
N ALA A 470 -7.36 29.58 48.67
CA ALA A 470 -6.44 30.07 49.69
C ALA A 470 -7.15 30.94 50.74
N MET A 471 -7.93 31.96 50.34
CA MET A 471 -8.73 32.77 51.28
C MET A 471 -9.69 31.91 52.12
N THR A 472 -10.35 30.92 51.51
CA THR A 472 -11.25 29.98 52.23
C THR A 472 -10.50 29.09 53.23
N LEU A 473 -9.19 28.86 53.03
CA LEU A 473 -8.34 28.14 53.98
C LEU A 473 -7.81 29.07 55.08
N GLU A 474 -7.48 30.33 54.78
CA GLU A 474 -7.10 31.32 55.80
C GLU A 474 -8.25 31.58 56.80
N GLU A 475 -9.49 31.71 56.33
CA GLU A 475 -10.65 31.84 57.24
C GLU A 475 -10.79 30.63 58.16
N LYS A 476 -10.59 29.40 57.65
CA LYS A 476 -10.63 28.17 58.46
C LYS A 476 -9.48 28.10 59.47
N VAL A 477 -8.26 28.48 59.08
CA VAL A 477 -7.12 28.57 60.01
C VAL A 477 -7.44 29.57 61.12
N LYS A 478 -7.94 30.76 60.78
CA LYS A 478 -8.31 31.81 61.73
C LYS A 478 -9.45 31.39 62.67
N GLN A 479 -10.40 30.58 62.19
CA GLN A 479 -11.43 29.95 63.02
C GLN A 479 -10.82 28.92 63.98
N TYR A 480 -9.96 28.01 63.51
CA TYR A 480 -9.30 27.03 64.37
C TYR A 480 -8.34 27.66 65.40
N GLU A 481 -7.70 28.78 65.08
CA GLU A 481 -6.92 29.56 66.06
C GLU A 481 -7.80 30.15 67.17
N SER A 482 -9.01 30.64 66.83
CA SER A 482 -10.00 31.11 67.81
C SER A 482 -10.50 29.96 68.71
N GLU A 483 -10.83 28.81 68.12
CA GLU A 483 -11.25 27.61 68.86
C GLU A 483 -10.13 27.09 69.79
N LEU A 484 -8.88 27.08 69.31
CA LEU A 484 -7.70 26.70 70.10
C LEU A 484 -7.42 27.69 71.24
N GLY A 485 -7.64 28.99 71.02
CA GLY A 485 -7.57 30.01 72.07
C GLY A 485 -8.61 29.78 73.17
N GLN A 486 -9.86 29.56 72.79
CA GLN A 486 -10.95 29.24 73.73
C GLN A 486 -10.70 27.93 74.51
N MET A 487 -10.07 26.93 73.88
CA MET A 487 -9.76 25.67 74.54
C MET A 487 -8.56 25.77 75.50
N LYS A 488 -7.53 26.56 75.15
CA LYS A 488 -6.40 26.86 76.06
C LYS A 488 -6.86 27.59 77.33
N GLU A 489 -7.76 28.57 77.22
CA GLU A 489 -8.22 29.31 78.41
C GLU A 489 -9.12 28.44 79.31
N LYS A 490 -9.89 27.50 78.73
CA LYS A 490 -10.63 26.47 79.51
C LYS A 490 -9.71 25.53 80.29
N ILE A 491 -8.55 25.15 79.73
CA ILE A 491 -7.55 24.33 80.42
C ILE A 491 -6.86 25.10 81.56
N ARG A 492 -6.80 26.44 81.47
CA ARG A 492 -6.09 27.29 82.44
C ARG A 492 -6.85 27.52 83.76
N GLN A 493 -8.14 27.18 83.83
CA GLN A 493 -9.01 27.50 84.98
C GLN A 493 -9.36 26.29 85.87
N GLY A 494 -8.60 25.18 85.77
CA GLY A 494 -8.80 23.93 86.55
C GLY A 494 -7.60 23.51 87.41
N ILE A 495 -7.76 23.60 88.73
CA ILE A 495 -6.81 23.23 89.82
C ILE A 495 -6.50 21.71 89.83
N GLY A 496 -5.36 21.16 90.27
CA GLY A 496 -4.07 21.76 90.71
C GLY A 496 -3.38 21.02 91.91
N SER A 497 -2.03 20.96 91.89
CA SER A 497 -1.09 20.67 93.01
C SER A 497 -0.91 19.25 93.61
N THR A 498 0.32 18.68 93.46
CA THR A 498 1.20 18.03 94.48
C THR A 498 2.50 17.55 93.77
N ILE A 499 3.75 17.95 94.10
CA ILE A 499 4.62 17.76 95.31
C ILE A 499 5.15 16.31 95.43
N VAL A 500 6.46 15.97 95.51
CA VAL A 500 7.77 16.69 95.34
C VAL A 500 8.95 15.67 95.27
N SER A 501 10.13 16.00 94.69
CA SER A 501 11.49 15.35 94.81
C SER A 501 11.65 13.81 94.64
N GLY A 502 12.71 13.21 94.07
CA GLY A 502 14.09 13.62 93.76
C GLY A 502 15.07 12.42 93.95
N ARG A 503 16.24 12.46 93.28
CA ARG A 503 17.41 11.51 93.33
C ARG A 503 17.28 10.10 92.70
N GLY A 504 18.36 9.68 92.01
CA GLY A 504 18.70 8.27 91.67
C GLY A 504 19.82 7.75 92.59
N PRO A 505 20.75 6.83 92.18
CA PRO A 505 21.00 6.30 90.83
C PRO A 505 21.29 4.75 90.75
N GLY A 506 21.56 4.24 89.52
CA GLY A 506 22.46 3.09 89.29
C GLY A 506 21.85 1.76 88.77
N GLY A 507 22.51 1.13 87.78
CA GLY A 507 22.21 -0.23 87.28
C GLY A 507 22.39 -0.44 85.76
N ALA A 508 23.06 -1.51 85.34
CA ALA A 508 23.30 -1.95 83.93
C ALA A 508 23.67 -3.47 83.94
N PRO A 509 23.92 -4.19 82.80
CA PRO A 509 23.81 -3.89 81.36
C PRO A 509 22.96 -5.00 80.60
N PRO A 510 23.38 -5.62 79.46
CA PRO A 510 23.29 -5.24 78.01
C PRO A 510 22.40 -6.24 77.18
N PRO A 511 22.55 -6.47 75.85
CA PRO A 511 22.74 -5.65 74.61
C PRO A 511 21.58 -5.91 73.58
N PRO A 512 21.67 -5.65 72.24
CA PRO A 512 22.49 -4.73 71.40
C PRO A 512 21.63 -3.71 70.59
N ALA A 513 22.25 -2.93 69.69
CA ALA A 513 21.62 -1.85 68.89
C ALA A 513 21.86 -1.96 67.37
N PRO A 514 21.23 -1.09 66.55
CA PRO A 514 21.84 -0.53 65.33
C PRO A 514 21.89 1.03 65.31
N PRO A 515 22.81 1.67 64.54
CA PRO A 515 23.06 3.12 64.60
C PRO A 515 22.54 3.95 63.39
N PRO A 516 22.41 5.29 63.54
CA PRO A 516 22.25 6.29 62.47
C PRO A 516 23.57 7.09 62.19
N PRO A 517 23.58 8.20 61.42
CA PRO A 517 23.18 8.41 60.01
C PRO A 517 24.41 8.87 59.15
N PRO A 518 24.24 9.30 57.88
CA PRO A 518 24.27 10.76 57.63
C PRO A 518 23.35 11.25 56.47
N ALA A 519 23.28 12.58 56.31
CA ALA A 519 22.52 13.31 55.26
C ALA A 519 23.49 14.23 54.46
N PRO A 520 23.06 15.22 53.64
CA PRO A 520 21.77 15.43 52.94
C PRO A 520 21.95 15.68 51.41
N GLY A 521 20.83 15.74 50.65
CA GLY A 521 20.80 16.42 49.34
C GLY A 521 19.99 15.71 48.24
N GLY A 522 19.27 16.50 47.43
CA GLY A 522 18.54 16.06 46.23
C GLY A 522 17.06 16.45 46.22
N ALA A 523 16.71 17.49 45.45
CA ALA A 523 15.32 17.77 45.07
C ALA A 523 14.93 16.93 43.83
N PRO A 524 13.66 16.51 43.67
CA PRO A 524 13.27 15.58 42.61
C PRO A 524 12.99 16.29 41.26
N PRO A 525 13.50 15.77 40.13
CA PRO A 525 13.02 16.05 38.78
C PRO A 525 11.70 15.28 38.46
N PRO A 526 10.98 15.60 37.35
CA PRO A 526 9.62 15.10 37.09
C PRO A 526 9.52 13.59 36.74
N PRO A 527 8.31 12.99 36.81
CA PRO A 527 8.09 11.56 36.60
C PRO A 527 8.20 11.12 35.13
N ALA A 528 8.61 9.86 34.94
CA ALA A 528 8.78 9.19 33.64
C ALA A 528 7.59 8.25 33.29
N PRO A 529 7.36 7.91 32.00
CA PRO A 529 6.30 6.99 31.56
C PRO A 529 6.56 5.52 31.98
N PRO A 530 5.51 4.67 32.02
CA PRO A 530 5.60 3.28 32.47
C PRO A 530 6.30 2.33 31.47
N PRO A 531 6.98 1.27 31.95
CA PRO A 531 7.76 0.35 31.11
C PRO A 531 6.96 -0.85 30.55
N PRO A 532 7.46 -1.51 29.48
CA PRO A 532 6.87 -2.73 28.92
C PRO A 532 7.24 -4.00 29.72
N PRO A 533 6.39 -5.06 29.69
CA PRO A 533 6.66 -6.32 30.40
C PRO A 533 7.62 -7.28 29.64
N PRO A 534 8.37 -8.17 30.34
CA PRO A 534 9.39 -9.03 29.73
C PRO A 534 8.88 -10.40 29.21
N PRO A 535 9.67 -11.14 28.41
CA PRO A 535 9.23 -12.37 27.72
C PRO A 535 9.60 -13.70 28.43
N GLY A 536 8.80 -14.75 28.19
CA GLY A 536 9.22 -16.16 28.36
C GLY A 536 8.15 -17.11 28.95
N GLY A 537 7.82 -18.18 28.21
CA GLY A 537 6.93 -19.26 28.69
C GLY A 537 6.41 -20.15 27.55
N ALA A 538 6.75 -21.44 27.57
CA ALA A 538 6.48 -22.38 26.46
C ALA A 538 5.01 -22.79 26.31
N PRO A 539 4.55 -23.17 25.09
CA PRO A 539 3.21 -23.72 24.87
C PRO A 539 3.08 -25.15 25.40
N ILE A 540 1.90 -25.48 25.94
CA ILE A 540 1.49 -26.80 26.46
C ILE A 540 0.29 -27.29 25.62
N PRO A 541 0.13 -28.61 25.36
CA PRO A 541 -0.45 -29.08 24.09
C PRO A 541 -1.98 -29.28 24.08
N PRO A 542 -2.59 -29.39 22.87
CA PRO A 542 -4.02 -29.72 22.73
C PRO A 542 -4.31 -31.20 23.06
N PRO A 543 -5.50 -31.52 23.62
CA PRO A 543 -5.94 -32.89 23.91
C PRO A 543 -6.45 -33.66 22.66
N PRO A 544 -6.45 -35.01 22.68
CA PRO A 544 -6.72 -35.86 21.50
C PRO A 544 -8.18 -36.36 21.35
N PRO A 545 -8.55 -36.96 20.19
CA PRO A 545 -9.92 -37.41 19.88
C PRO A 545 -10.16 -38.94 19.98
N PRO A 546 -11.43 -39.38 19.95
CA PRO A 546 -11.82 -40.69 19.42
C PRO A 546 -12.91 -40.64 18.30
N PRO A 547 -13.01 -41.67 17.41
CA PRO A 547 -13.94 -41.70 16.25
C PRO A 547 -14.96 -42.89 16.32
N PRO A 548 -15.65 -43.33 15.24
CA PRO A 548 -16.29 -42.62 14.11
C PRO A 548 -17.79 -42.99 13.92
N GLY A 549 -18.49 -42.28 13.01
CA GLY A 549 -19.84 -42.61 12.51
C GLY A 549 -20.95 -41.78 13.15
N GLY A 550 -22.10 -41.56 12.50
CA GLY A 550 -22.51 -41.93 11.15
C GLY A 550 -24.02 -41.70 10.99
N GLY A 551 -24.45 -40.83 10.08
CA GLY A 551 -25.86 -40.46 9.98
C GLY A 551 -26.14 -39.43 8.89
N VAL A 552 -27.08 -39.77 8.00
CA VAL A 552 -27.56 -38.98 6.86
C VAL A 552 -28.20 -37.64 7.25
N PRO A 553 -28.22 -36.63 6.35
CA PRO A 553 -29.18 -35.52 6.47
C PRO A 553 -30.63 -36.04 6.33
N PRO A 554 -31.62 -35.44 7.03
CA PRO A 554 -33.02 -35.85 6.92
C PRO A 554 -33.64 -35.50 5.55
N PRO A 555 -34.63 -36.26 5.08
CA PRO A 555 -35.12 -36.20 3.69
C PRO A 555 -36.09 -35.03 3.40
N PRO A 556 -36.29 -34.67 2.12
CA PRO A 556 -37.35 -33.74 1.71
C PRO A 556 -38.76 -34.30 2.01
N PRO A 557 -39.76 -33.44 2.29
CA PRO A 557 -41.10 -33.87 2.68
C PRO A 557 -41.94 -34.44 1.50
N PRO A 558 -42.85 -35.40 1.74
CA PRO A 558 -43.65 -36.00 0.67
C PRO A 558 -44.71 -35.06 0.06
N PRO A 559 -45.04 -35.21 -1.24
CA PRO A 559 -46.12 -34.47 -1.87
C PRO A 559 -47.50 -35.07 -1.54
N GLY A 560 -48.45 -34.24 -1.10
CA GLY A 560 -49.87 -34.59 -1.02
C GLY A 560 -50.59 -34.20 0.27
N GLY A 561 -51.26 -33.04 0.24
CA GLY A 561 -52.16 -32.59 1.31
C GLY A 561 -53.01 -31.41 0.85
N GLY A 562 -54.32 -31.63 0.66
CA GLY A 562 -55.22 -30.62 0.09
C GLY A 562 -55.56 -29.46 1.05
N PRO A 563 -55.96 -28.29 0.52
CA PRO A 563 -56.31 -27.13 1.34
C PRO A 563 -57.61 -27.34 2.15
N PRO A 564 -57.67 -26.85 3.41
CA PRO A 564 -58.88 -26.89 4.23
C PRO A 564 -59.97 -25.90 3.76
N PRO A 565 -61.25 -26.08 4.18
CA PRO A 565 -62.39 -25.33 3.63
C PRO A 565 -62.48 -23.86 4.12
N PRO A 566 -63.17 -22.99 3.34
CA PRO A 566 -63.39 -21.59 3.70
C PRO A 566 -64.43 -21.38 4.82
N PRO A 567 -64.36 -20.27 5.58
CA PRO A 567 -65.28 -19.96 6.68
C PRO A 567 -66.64 -19.41 6.21
N PRO A 568 -67.70 -19.50 7.05
CA PRO A 568 -69.04 -18.99 6.72
C PRO A 568 -69.13 -17.44 6.79
N PRO A 569 -70.04 -16.80 6.02
CA PRO A 569 -70.25 -15.35 6.07
C PRO A 569 -70.89 -14.86 7.39
N PRO A 570 -70.54 -13.67 7.91
CA PRO A 570 -71.16 -13.11 9.10
C PRO A 570 -72.44 -12.31 8.80
N GLY A 571 -73.39 -12.31 9.74
CA GLY A 571 -74.36 -11.21 9.88
C GLY A 571 -75.76 -11.41 9.28
N ALA A 572 -76.60 -12.23 9.94
CA ALA A 572 -78.05 -12.11 9.89
C ALA A 572 -78.64 -12.37 11.29
N PRO A 573 -79.56 -11.53 11.81
CA PRO A 573 -80.08 -11.67 13.17
C PRO A 573 -81.06 -12.85 13.28
N ARG A 574 -81.08 -13.51 14.45
CA ARG A 574 -82.08 -14.55 14.78
C ARG A 574 -83.12 -13.99 15.78
N PRO A 575 -84.43 -14.20 15.55
CA PRO A 575 -85.48 -13.86 16.52
C PRO A 575 -85.43 -14.72 17.81
N PRO A 576 -86.11 -14.31 18.89
CA PRO A 576 -86.08 -14.99 20.19
C PRO A 576 -87.19 -16.05 20.39
N GLY A 577 -86.90 -17.07 21.22
CA GLY A 577 -87.85 -18.11 21.64
C GLY A 577 -88.01 -19.28 20.63
N VAL A 578 -88.34 -20.51 21.03
CA VAL A 578 -88.55 -21.12 22.37
C VAL A 578 -88.06 -22.61 22.32
N PRO A 579 -88.08 -23.44 23.40
CA PRO A 579 -87.01 -24.43 23.64
C PRO A 579 -87.31 -25.89 23.26
N GLY A 580 -86.26 -26.71 23.20
CA GLY A 580 -86.38 -28.17 23.22
C GLY A 580 -85.04 -28.93 23.32
N PHE A 581 -84.95 -29.85 24.29
CA PHE A 581 -84.03 -31.00 24.37
C PHE A 581 -82.52 -30.73 24.64
N PRO A 582 -81.78 -31.70 25.24
CA PRO A 582 -80.97 -31.35 26.43
C PRO A 582 -79.48 -31.07 26.19
N LYS A 583 -78.86 -30.42 27.19
CA LYS A 583 -77.40 -30.32 27.31
C LYS A 583 -76.80 -31.62 27.85
N SER A 584 -76.02 -32.31 27.04
CA SER A 584 -75.01 -33.28 27.50
C SER A 584 -73.68 -32.55 27.83
N PRO A 585 -72.76 -33.17 28.59
CA PRO A 585 -71.83 -32.42 29.44
C PRO A 585 -70.77 -31.57 28.73
N ALA A 586 -70.31 -30.52 29.41
CA ALA A 586 -69.09 -29.81 29.04
C ALA A 586 -67.86 -30.70 29.26
N ALA A 587 -67.03 -30.85 28.24
CA ALA A 587 -65.68 -31.41 28.38
C ALA A 587 -64.73 -30.36 28.99
N PRO A 588 -63.68 -30.74 29.74
CA PRO A 588 -62.89 -29.80 30.52
C PRO A 588 -62.02 -28.84 29.70
N ALA A 589 -61.59 -27.74 30.34
CA ALA A 589 -60.57 -26.87 29.78
C ALA A 589 -59.23 -27.61 29.64
N PHE A 590 -58.63 -27.56 28.45
CA PHE A 590 -57.30 -28.13 28.19
C PHE A 590 -56.17 -27.26 28.77
N GLY A 591 -56.03 -27.32 30.10
CA GLY A 591 -54.75 -27.08 30.75
C GLY A 591 -53.85 -28.31 30.66
N GLU A 592 -52.54 -28.08 30.73
CA GLU A 592 -51.57 -28.99 31.36
C GLU A 592 -51.53 -30.45 30.86
N ASN A 593 -51.00 -30.63 29.65
CA ASN A 593 -49.79 -31.44 29.45
C ASN A 593 -49.22 -31.22 28.04
N LEU A 594 -48.38 -30.18 27.89
CA LEU A 594 -47.48 -30.06 26.75
C LEU A 594 -46.25 -30.94 27.01
N PRO A 595 -45.73 -31.65 25.99
CA PRO A 595 -44.62 -32.58 26.20
C PRO A 595 -43.33 -31.85 26.60
N HIS A 596 -42.41 -32.61 27.21
CA HIS A 596 -41.06 -32.18 27.59
C HIS A 596 -40.97 -30.97 28.54
N GLY A 597 -42.07 -30.60 29.20
CA GLY A 597 -42.12 -29.48 30.15
C GLY A 597 -42.34 -28.10 29.53
N MET A 598 -42.70 -28.03 28.24
CA MET A 598 -42.98 -26.77 27.56
C MET A 598 -44.14 -26.00 28.21
N LYS A 599 -44.00 -24.67 28.36
CA LYS A 599 -45.09 -23.80 28.81
C LYS A 599 -45.97 -23.36 27.63
N PRO A 600 -47.27 -23.06 27.84
CA PRO A 600 -48.10 -22.43 26.82
C PRO A 600 -47.51 -21.08 26.40
N LYS A 601 -47.46 -20.82 25.09
CA LYS A 601 -46.95 -19.56 24.53
C LYS A 601 -47.88 -18.37 24.85
N LYS A 602 -47.27 -17.20 25.01
CA LYS A 602 -47.96 -15.93 25.29
C LYS A 602 -48.95 -15.62 24.16
N LYS A 603 -50.15 -15.13 24.52
CA LYS A 603 -51.09 -14.58 23.55
C LYS A 603 -50.81 -13.08 23.39
N TYR A 604 -50.71 -12.64 22.15
CA TYR A 604 -50.59 -11.23 21.78
C TYR A 604 -51.90 -10.77 21.14
N GLU A 605 -52.39 -9.60 21.53
CA GLU A 605 -53.59 -8.98 20.98
C GLU A 605 -53.27 -7.52 20.60
N HIS A 606 -53.71 -7.09 19.43
CA HIS A 606 -53.45 -5.74 18.91
C HIS A 606 -54.68 -5.20 18.17
N GLY A 607 -54.99 -3.91 18.36
CA GLY A 607 -56.28 -3.32 17.94
C GLY A 607 -56.50 -3.16 16.42
N ALA A 608 -55.47 -3.34 15.59
CA ALA A 608 -55.59 -3.27 14.13
C ALA A 608 -55.49 -4.66 13.49
N GLN A 609 -56.23 -4.88 12.40
CA GLN A 609 -56.12 -6.10 11.60
C GLN A 609 -54.83 -6.07 10.76
N THR A 610 -54.08 -7.18 10.77
CA THR A 610 -52.79 -7.34 10.07
C THR A 610 -52.83 -8.46 9.03
N LYS A 611 -51.94 -8.38 8.03
CA LYS A 611 -51.65 -9.48 7.11
C LYS A 611 -51.07 -10.65 7.91
N ARG A 612 -51.69 -11.83 7.79
CA ARG A 612 -51.31 -13.03 8.56
C ARG A 612 -50.35 -13.91 7.77
N ILE A 613 -49.38 -14.52 8.46
CA ILE A 613 -48.48 -15.51 7.87
C ILE A 613 -49.09 -16.91 8.05
N ASN A 614 -49.22 -17.66 6.95
CA ASN A 614 -49.93 -18.95 6.93
C ASN A 614 -48.96 -20.12 7.21
N TRP A 615 -48.55 -20.28 8.47
CA TRP A 615 -47.64 -21.36 8.88
C TRP A 615 -48.32 -22.73 8.97
N ASN A 616 -47.64 -23.77 8.47
CA ASN A 616 -47.95 -25.17 8.75
C ASN A 616 -47.54 -25.53 10.19
N LYS A 617 -48.50 -25.46 11.13
CA LYS A 617 -48.23 -25.62 12.57
C LYS A 617 -47.86 -27.06 12.93
N ILE A 618 -46.69 -27.25 13.55
CA ILE A 618 -46.30 -28.52 14.17
C ILE A 618 -47.18 -28.76 15.41
N GLN A 619 -47.75 -29.95 15.54
CA GLN A 619 -48.47 -30.36 16.75
C GLN A 619 -47.46 -30.61 17.87
N PRO A 620 -47.62 -30.08 19.10
CA PRO A 620 -46.64 -30.25 20.18
C PRO A 620 -46.27 -31.72 20.46
N LYS A 621 -47.24 -32.64 20.34
CA LYS A 621 -47.03 -34.10 20.49
C LYS A 621 -46.06 -34.73 19.48
N LYS A 622 -45.64 -34.00 18.43
CA LYS A 622 -44.64 -34.42 17.43
C LYS A 622 -43.25 -33.83 17.67
N LEU A 623 -43.05 -33.06 18.75
CA LEU A 623 -41.73 -32.55 19.14
C LEU A 623 -40.99 -33.59 19.98
N GLU A 624 -39.72 -33.82 19.67
CA GLU A 624 -38.80 -34.62 20.48
C GLU A 624 -38.13 -33.77 21.57
N LYS A 625 -37.60 -34.40 22.63
CA LYS A 625 -37.06 -33.68 23.82
C LYS A 625 -35.85 -32.78 23.50
N ASN A 626 -35.07 -33.15 22.48
CA ASN A 626 -33.94 -32.41 21.94
C ASN A 626 -34.33 -31.42 20.82
N SER A 627 -35.61 -31.37 20.41
CA SER A 627 -36.05 -30.47 19.35
C SER A 627 -35.88 -29.02 19.79
N PHE A 628 -35.25 -28.21 18.94
CA PHE A 628 -34.98 -26.78 19.16
C PHE A 628 -36.17 -26.05 19.81
N TRP A 629 -37.37 -26.27 19.28
CA TRP A 629 -38.62 -25.65 19.69
C TRP A 629 -39.03 -25.87 21.16
N VAL A 630 -38.50 -26.90 21.84
CA VAL A 630 -38.79 -27.19 23.26
C VAL A 630 -38.26 -26.08 24.17
N ASN A 631 -37.10 -25.50 23.83
CA ASN A 631 -36.36 -24.55 24.68
C ASN A 631 -36.43 -23.08 24.18
N VAL A 632 -37.31 -22.78 23.21
CA VAL A 632 -37.45 -21.42 22.67
C VAL A 632 -38.30 -20.56 23.60
N HIS A 633 -37.71 -19.47 24.10
CA HIS A 633 -38.40 -18.42 24.85
C HIS A 633 -38.50 -17.16 23.99
N GLU A 634 -39.64 -16.99 23.33
CA GLU A 634 -39.91 -15.85 22.42
C GLU A 634 -40.31 -14.59 23.19
N GLU A 635 -40.86 -14.78 24.39
CA GLU A 635 -41.15 -13.77 25.41
C GLU A 635 -39.92 -12.95 25.83
N ASN A 636 -38.70 -13.46 25.62
CA ASN A 636 -37.45 -12.75 25.89
C ASN A 636 -37.01 -11.82 24.75
N LEU A 637 -37.73 -11.82 23.61
CA LEU A 637 -37.44 -11.03 22.41
C LEU A 637 -38.55 -9.99 22.11
N GLU A 638 -39.38 -9.69 23.11
CA GLU A 638 -40.45 -8.70 23.01
C GLU A 638 -39.90 -7.27 23.02
N ASP A 639 -40.00 -6.56 21.89
CA ASP A 639 -39.68 -5.12 21.78
C ASP A 639 -40.87 -4.33 21.19
N LEU A 640 -41.18 -3.20 21.81
CA LEU A 640 -42.32 -2.35 21.46
C LEU A 640 -42.15 -1.64 20.11
N ASN A 641 -40.91 -1.35 19.70
CA ASN A 641 -40.62 -0.72 18.41
C ASN A 641 -40.73 -1.75 17.28
N VAL A 642 -40.32 -3.00 17.50
CA VAL A 642 -40.55 -4.13 16.60
C VAL A 642 -42.05 -4.39 16.43
N PHE A 643 -42.83 -4.45 17.51
CA PHE A 643 -44.28 -4.62 17.41
C PHE A 643 -44.97 -3.45 16.72
N LYS A 644 -44.54 -2.20 16.99
CA LYS A 644 -45.04 -1.01 16.27
C LYS A 644 -44.70 -1.08 14.78
N GLY A 645 -43.45 -1.37 14.42
CA GLY A 645 -43.00 -1.51 13.03
C GLY A 645 -43.72 -2.62 12.27
N LEU A 646 -44.08 -3.72 12.95
CA LEU A 646 -44.94 -4.75 12.38
C LEU A 646 -46.37 -4.25 12.12
N LEU A 647 -46.94 -3.45 13.04
CA LEU A 647 -48.28 -2.89 12.89
C LEU A 647 -48.34 -1.83 11.78
N ASP A 648 -47.36 -0.92 11.73
CA ASP A 648 -47.28 0.17 10.76
C ASP A 648 -47.10 -0.35 9.32
N ASN A 649 -46.29 -1.40 9.12
CA ASN A 649 -46.00 -1.96 7.79
C ASN A 649 -46.98 -3.05 7.31
N PHE A 650 -47.60 -3.81 8.23
CA PHE A 650 -48.42 -4.98 7.87
C PHE A 650 -49.89 -4.90 8.30
N SER A 651 -50.36 -3.80 8.89
CA SER A 651 -51.80 -3.57 9.06
C SER A 651 -52.52 -3.41 7.71
N THR A 652 -53.78 -3.83 7.66
CA THR A 652 -54.63 -3.75 6.45
C THR A 652 -55.56 -2.54 6.46
N ALA A 653 -55.27 -1.53 7.29
CA ALA A 653 -56.06 -0.31 7.39
C ALA A 653 -55.71 0.66 6.24
N THR A 654 -56.58 0.74 5.23
CA THR A 654 -56.43 1.69 4.12
C THR A 654 -56.57 3.13 4.61
N LYS A 655 -55.54 3.96 4.45
CA LYS A 655 -55.62 5.42 4.70
C LYS A 655 -56.71 6.02 3.83
N ALA A 656 -57.74 6.60 4.46
CA ALA A 656 -58.88 7.17 3.77
C ALA A 656 -58.49 8.42 2.97
N LYS A 657 -58.61 8.39 1.64
CA LYS A 657 -58.64 9.60 0.81
C LYS A 657 -60.03 10.23 0.90
N LYS A 658 -60.10 11.51 1.28
CA LYS A 658 -61.23 12.36 0.91
C LYS A 658 -61.24 12.50 -0.61
N VAL A 659 -62.41 12.30 -1.22
CA VAL A 659 -62.78 12.79 -2.56
C VAL A 659 -64.19 13.37 -2.41
N GLU A 660 -64.49 14.41 -3.17
CA GLU A 660 -65.65 15.28 -2.94
C GLU A 660 -66.97 14.68 -3.41
N ALA A 661 -68.08 15.24 -2.92
CA ALA A 661 -69.43 14.80 -3.27
C ALA A 661 -69.87 15.37 -4.62
N GLY A 662 -70.04 14.51 -5.62
CA GLY A 662 -70.71 14.80 -6.89
C GLY A 662 -72.11 14.16 -6.94
N ASN A 663 -73.08 14.86 -7.54
CA ASN A 663 -74.50 14.50 -7.46
C ASN A 663 -74.92 13.32 -8.35
N ALA A 664 -75.62 12.35 -7.73
CA ALA A 664 -76.75 11.57 -8.23
C ALA A 664 -76.59 10.67 -9.50
N PRO A 665 -77.55 9.75 -9.77
CA PRO A 665 -78.40 9.00 -8.85
C PRO A 665 -78.07 7.48 -8.88
N GLN A 666 -78.28 6.76 -7.77
CA GLN A 666 -78.28 5.29 -7.82
C GLN A 666 -79.60 4.77 -8.38
N GLY A 667 -79.63 4.47 -9.68
CA GLY A 667 -80.63 3.57 -10.25
C GLY A 667 -80.47 2.16 -9.68
N GLU A 668 -81.58 1.48 -9.42
CA GLU A 668 -81.60 0.14 -8.81
C GLU A 668 -80.84 -0.89 -9.66
N LYS A 669 -79.85 -1.58 -9.07
CA LYS A 669 -79.29 -2.79 -9.67
C LYS A 669 -80.08 -4.00 -9.18
N PRO A 670 -80.77 -4.75 -10.07
CA PRO A 670 -81.63 -5.84 -9.64
C PRO A 670 -80.80 -6.99 -9.06
N LYS A 671 -81.21 -7.48 -7.87
CA LYS A 671 -80.72 -8.75 -7.31
C LYS A 671 -81.18 -9.89 -8.21
N LYS A 672 -80.36 -10.30 -9.20
CA LYS A 672 -80.56 -11.57 -9.90
C LYS A 672 -80.58 -12.68 -8.85
N LYS A 673 -81.70 -13.39 -8.72
CA LYS A 673 -81.76 -14.64 -7.95
C LYS A 673 -80.74 -15.60 -8.57
N ALA A 674 -79.92 -16.22 -7.74
CA ALA A 674 -79.10 -17.35 -8.19
C ALA A 674 -80.05 -18.46 -8.65
N LYS A 675 -79.72 -19.11 -9.77
CA LYS A 675 -80.44 -20.30 -10.23
C LYS A 675 -79.99 -21.50 -9.41
N GLU A 676 -80.92 -22.39 -9.12
CA GLU A 676 -80.68 -23.60 -8.34
C GLU A 676 -79.85 -24.62 -9.14
N LEU A 677 -78.95 -25.33 -8.45
CA LEU A 677 -78.16 -26.41 -9.03
C LEU A 677 -79.03 -27.65 -9.20
N LYS A 678 -78.95 -28.31 -10.36
CA LYS A 678 -79.75 -29.51 -10.69
C LYS A 678 -78.94 -30.81 -10.68
N VAL A 679 -77.63 -30.75 -10.92
CA VAL A 679 -76.76 -31.94 -11.00
C VAL A 679 -75.42 -31.75 -10.28
N LEU A 680 -74.82 -30.56 -10.37
CA LEU A 680 -73.52 -30.33 -9.72
C LEU A 680 -73.68 -30.07 -8.23
N ASP A 681 -72.78 -30.62 -7.42
CA ASP A 681 -72.67 -30.24 -6.02
C ASP A 681 -72.08 -28.82 -5.89
N GLN A 682 -72.34 -28.18 -4.74
CA GLN A 682 -71.94 -26.81 -4.46
C GLN A 682 -70.43 -26.55 -4.63
N LYS A 683 -69.57 -27.53 -4.34
CA LYS A 683 -68.11 -27.38 -4.41
C LYS A 683 -67.61 -27.53 -5.85
N SER A 684 -68.13 -28.50 -6.60
CA SER A 684 -67.80 -28.66 -8.03
C SER A 684 -68.32 -27.47 -8.85
N ALA A 685 -69.55 -27.03 -8.61
CA ALA A 685 -70.10 -25.82 -9.21
C ALA A 685 -69.26 -24.57 -8.87
N GLN A 686 -68.82 -24.42 -7.61
CA GLN A 686 -67.96 -23.29 -7.21
C GLN A 686 -66.56 -23.35 -7.85
N ASN A 687 -65.94 -24.53 -7.95
CA ASN A 687 -64.64 -24.70 -8.62
C ASN A 687 -64.72 -24.29 -10.10
N ILE A 688 -65.78 -24.74 -10.79
CA ILE A 688 -66.03 -24.37 -12.19
C ILE A 688 -66.35 -22.87 -12.30
N ALA A 689 -67.14 -22.29 -11.40
CA ALA A 689 -67.38 -20.83 -11.40
C ALA A 689 -66.08 -20.02 -11.23
N ILE A 690 -65.12 -20.50 -10.43
CA ILE A 690 -63.79 -19.88 -10.29
C ILE A 690 -62.99 -20.00 -11.60
N LEU A 691 -63.05 -21.16 -12.27
CA LEU A 691 -62.43 -21.36 -13.58
C LEU A 691 -63.04 -20.45 -14.65
N LEU A 692 -64.37 -20.32 -14.72
CA LEU A 692 -65.04 -19.42 -15.66
C LEU A 692 -64.75 -17.93 -15.36
N GLY A 693 -64.50 -17.59 -14.09
CA GLY A 693 -64.06 -16.26 -13.67
C GLY A 693 -62.69 -15.84 -14.24
N SER A 694 -61.78 -16.79 -14.52
CA SER A 694 -60.53 -16.53 -15.24
C SER A 694 -60.68 -16.73 -16.76
N VAL A 695 -61.46 -17.73 -17.20
CA VAL A 695 -61.69 -18.06 -18.61
C VAL A 695 -62.80 -17.20 -19.20
N LYS A 696 -62.44 -15.95 -19.54
CA LYS A 696 -63.33 -14.94 -20.14
C LYS A 696 -63.63 -15.19 -21.62
N VAL A 697 -63.94 -16.43 -21.97
CA VAL A 697 -64.19 -16.90 -23.34
C VAL A 697 -65.61 -17.49 -23.40
N PRO A 698 -66.45 -17.15 -24.41
CA PRO A 698 -67.77 -17.78 -24.57
C PRO A 698 -67.67 -19.30 -24.66
N TYR A 699 -68.60 -20.03 -24.06
CA TYR A 699 -68.46 -21.49 -23.90
C TYR A 699 -68.46 -22.25 -25.23
N GLU A 700 -69.17 -21.77 -26.25
CA GLU A 700 -69.10 -22.32 -27.62
C GLU A 700 -67.74 -22.05 -28.29
N GLU A 701 -67.12 -20.89 -28.04
CA GLU A 701 -65.78 -20.56 -28.56
C GLU A 701 -64.69 -21.39 -27.85
N LEU A 702 -64.81 -21.61 -26.55
CA LEU A 702 -63.93 -22.51 -25.80
C LEU A 702 -64.09 -23.97 -26.26
N LYS A 703 -65.33 -24.42 -26.48
CA LYS A 703 -65.65 -25.73 -27.07
C LYS A 703 -65.06 -25.86 -28.47
N ARG A 704 -65.19 -24.84 -29.32
CA ARG A 704 -64.60 -24.78 -30.67
C ARG A 704 -63.09 -24.96 -30.62
N ARG A 705 -62.38 -24.21 -29.78
CA ARG A 705 -60.92 -24.36 -29.56
C ARG A 705 -60.50 -25.78 -29.17
N ILE A 706 -61.28 -26.45 -28.31
CA ILE A 706 -61.02 -27.84 -27.88
C ILE A 706 -61.36 -28.87 -28.97
N VAL A 707 -62.32 -28.57 -29.85
CA VAL A 707 -62.73 -29.43 -30.98
C VAL A 707 -61.76 -29.31 -32.15
N GLU A 708 -61.34 -28.09 -32.49
CA GLU A 708 -60.39 -27.79 -33.57
C GLU A 708 -58.92 -28.02 -33.18
N VAL A 709 -58.61 -28.22 -31.89
CA VAL A 709 -57.24 -28.25 -31.34
C VAL A 709 -56.49 -26.95 -31.67
N ASP A 710 -57.00 -25.86 -31.15
CA ASP A 710 -56.44 -24.50 -31.31
C ASP A 710 -55.32 -24.26 -30.27
N GLU A 711 -54.07 -24.49 -30.69
CA GLU A 711 -52.87 -24.40 -29.84
C GLU A 711 -52.42 -22.96 -29.55
N GLU A 712 -52.89 -21.97 -30.32
CA GLU A 712 -52.59 -20.55 -30.08
C GLU A 712 -53.49 -19.95 -28.99
N ASN A 713 -54.73 -20.45 -28.90
CA ASN A 713 -55.79 -19.89 -28.06
C ASN A 713 -56.15 -20.72 -26.81
N LEU A 714 -55.41 -21.81 -26.58
CA LEU A 714 -55.41 -22.62 -25.37
C LEU A 714 -54.01 -22.59 -24.74
N SER A 715 -53.91 -22.85 -23.44
CA SER A 715 -52.62 -22.90 -22.74
C SER A 715 -52.53 -24.15 -21.85
N PRO A 716 -51.32 -24.65 -21.53
CA PRO A 716 -51.16 -25.81 -20.65
C PRO A 716 -51.88 -25.64 -19.31
N ALA A 717 -51.72 -24.50 -18.65
CA ALA A 717 -52.38 -24.20 -17.38
C ALA A 717 -53.92 -24.14 -17.47
N LEU A 718 -54.47 -23.75 -18.64
CA LEU A 718 -55.91 -23.84 -18.90
C LEU A 718 -56.36 -25.28 -19.08
N LEU A 719 -55.62 -26.09 -19.85
CA LEU A 719 -55.91 -27.52 -20.03
C LEU A 719 -55.82 -28.29 -18.72
N GLU A 720 -54.79 -28.06 -17.90
CA GLU A 720 -54.67 -28.61 -16.54
C GLU A 720 -55.87 -28.23 -15.67
N SER A 721 -56.27 -26.96 -15.68
CA SER A 721 -57.40 -26.48 -14.89
C SER A 721 -58.72 -27.11 -15.36
N LEU A 722 -58.91 -27.28 -16.67
CA LEU A 722 -60.05 -28.02 -17.22
C LEU A 722 -60.01 -29.50 -16.77
N ILE A 723 -58.90 -30.21 -16.96
CA ILE A 723 -58.73 -31.62 -16.54
C ILE A 723 -59.03 -31.81 -15.04
N LYS A 724 -58.64 -30.85 -14.21
CA LYS A 724 -58.78 -30.87 -12.76
C LYS A 724 -60.18 -30.52 -12.24
N TYR A 725 -60.97 -29.76 -13.00
CA TYR A 725 -62.27 -29.21 -12.56
C TYR A 725 -63.46 -29.63 -13.43
N MET A 726 -63.27 -30.40 -14.51
CA MET A 726 -64.37 -31.03 -15.23
C MET A 726 -65.13 -32.02 -14.33
N PRO A 727 -66.48 -32.05 -14.36
CA PRO A 727 -67.27 -33.05 -13.64
C PRO A 727 -67.01 -34.48 -14.11
N GLU A 728 -67.32 -35.45 -13.25
CA GLU A 728 -67.16 -36.87 -13.55
C GLU A 728 -68.10 -37.33 -14.70
N PRO A 729 -67.76 -38.41 -15.44
CA PRO A 729 -68.52 -38.86 -16.61
C PRO A 729 -70.03 -39.04 -16.35
N GLU A 730 -70.41 -39.52 -15.18
CA GLU A 730 -71.79 -39.73 -14.75
C GLU A 730 -72.55 -38.40 -14.64
N GLN A 731 -71.93 -37.38 -14.02
CA GLN A 731 -72.49 -36.03 -13.92
C GLN A 731 -72.57 -35.37 -15.30
N MET A 732 -71.55 -35.55 -16.13
CA MET A 732 -71.51 -35.03 -17.51
C MET A 732 -72.64 -35.60 -18.37
N ASN A 733 -72.95 -36.89 -18.24
CA ASN A 733 -74.08 -37.54 -18.91
C ASN A 733 -75.44 -37.02 -18.40
N GLN A 734 -75.60 -36.84 -17.08
CA GLN A 734 -76.81 -36.27 -16.49
C GLN A 734 -77.04 -34.82 -16.95
N LEU A 735 -75.98 -34.01 -17.03
CA LEU A 735 -76.03 -32.65 -17.55
C LEU A 735 -76.38 -32.61 -19.04
N ALA A 736 -75.80 -33.49 -19.87
CA ALA A 736 -76.14 -33.59 -21.30
C ALA A 736 -77.65 -33.81 -21.55
N ALA A 737 -78.35 -34.51 -20.65
CA ALA A 737 -79.80 -34.71 -20.73
C ALA A 737 -80.63 -33.43 -20.42
N LEU A 738 -80.04 -32.42 -19.78
CA LEU A 738 -80.69 -31.15 -19.42
C LEU A 738 -80.51 -30.04 -20.49
N LYS A 739 -79.98 -30.38 -21.68
CA LYS A 739 -79.75 -29.44 -22.80
C LYS A 739 -80.97 -28.57 -23.15
N ASP A 740 -82.18 -29.10 -23.07
CA ASP A 740 -83.41 -28.39 -23.47
C ASP A 740 -83.87 -27.40 -22.38
N GLN A 741 -83.29 -27.49 -21.18
CA GLN A 741 -83.48 -26.57 -20.04
C GLN A 741 -82.29 -25.61 -19.84
N TYR A 742 -81.39 -25.47 -20.82
CA TYR A 742 -80.14 -24.70 -20.72
C TYR A 742 -80.31 -23.29 -20.11
N LYS A 743 -81.38 -22.59 -20.51
CA LYS A 743 -81.69 -21.23 -20.04
C LYS A 743 -82.04 -21.16 -18.55
N ASP A 744 -82.36 -22.27 -17.90
CA ASP A 744 -82.75 -22.36 -16.49
C ASP A 744 -81.63 -22.92 -15.60
N LEU A 745 -80.52 -23.41 -16.18
CA LEU A 745 -79.37 -23.94 -15.45
C LEU A 745 -78.48 -22.82 -14.87
N SER A 746 -77.72 -23.13 -13.83
CA SER A 746 -76.66 -22.27 -13.31
C SER A 746 -75.54 -22.05 -14.33
N GLU A 747 -74.64 -21.08 -14.09
CA GLU A 747 -73.52 -20.77 -14.99
C GLU A 747 -72.50 -21.94 -15.11
N PRO A 748 -72.08 -22.62 -14.03
CA PRO A 748 -71.25 -23.84 -14.11
C PRO A 748 -71.90 -25.00 -14.87
N GLU A 749 -73.22 -25.14 -14.75
CA GLU A 749 -73.96 -26.20 -15.44
C GLU A 749 -74.17 -25.86 -16.92
N GLN A 750 -74.43 -24.59 -17.27
CA GLN A 750 -74.45 -24.14 -18.68
C GLN A 750 -73.13 -24.43 -19.39
N PHE A 751 -71.98 -24.15 -18.76
CA PHE A 751 -70.66 -24.54 -19.27
C PHE A 751 -70.54 -26.07 -19.41
N SER A 752 -70.91 -26.83 -18.37
CA SER A 752 -70.78 -28.29 -18.37
C SER A 752 -71.66 -28.96 -19.44
N VAL A 753 -72.87 -28.44 -19.69
CA VAL A 753 -73.74 -28.86 -20.81
C VAL A 753 -73.15 -28.48 -22.17
N MET A 754 -72.43 -27.36 -22.26
CA MET A 754 -71.78 -26.96 -23.51
C MET A 754 -70.64 -27.92 -23.89
N ILE A 755 -69.85 -28.30 -22.88
CA ILE A 755 -68.67 -29.16 -23.03
C ILE A 755 -69.04 -30.65 -23.05
N SER A 756 -70.19 -31.09 -22.51
CA SER A 756 -70.64 -32.49 -22.58
C SER A 756 -70.96 -32.96 -24.01
N GLY A 757 -71.16 -32.04 -24.95
CA GLY A 757 -71.19 -32.34 -26.38
C GLY A 757 -69.85 -32.88 -26.94
N ILE A 758 -68.73 -32.72 -26.23
CA ILE A 758 -67.42 -33.25 -26.61
C ILE A 758 -67.24 -34.66 -26.04
N LYS A 759 -67.28 -35.66 -26.91
CA LYS A 759 -67.03 -37.07 -26.56
C LYS A 759 -65.61 -37.25 -25.98
N ARG A 760 -65.49 -38.00 -24.88
CA ARG A 760 -64.22 -38.26 -24.15
C ARG A 760 -63.42 -36.97 -23.84
N ILE A 761 -64.08 -35.94 -23.31
CA ILE A 761 -63.46 -34.64 -23.01
C ILE A 761 -62.18 -34.72 -22.16
N VAL A 762 -62.19 -35.38 -21.00
CA VAL A 762 -60.99 -35.45 -20.12
C VAL A 762 -59.81 -36.16 -20.81
N PRO A 763 -59.99 -37.33 -21.47
CA PRO A 763 -58.94 -37.92 -22.30
C PRO A 763 -58.42 -37.02 -23.44
N ARG A 764 -59.31 -36.28 -24.13
CA ARG A 764 -58.94 -35.29 -25.14
C ARG A 764 -58.06 -34.19 -24.57
N LEU A 765 -58.47 -33.58 -23.45
CA LEU A 765 -57.70 -32.51 -22.80
C LEU A 765 -56.33 -33.01 -22.34
N LYS A 766 -56.23 -34.23 -21.79
CA LYS A 766 -54.94 -34.86 -21.42
C LYS A 766 -54.04 -35.06 -22.63
N SER A 767 -54.59 -35.54 -23.75
CA SER A 767 -53.86 -35.71 -25.02
C SER A 767 -53.33 -34.38 -25.56
N MET A 768 -54.14 -33.31 -25.47
CA MET A 768 -53.74 -31.95 -25.87
C MET A 768 -52.65 -31.39 -24.95
N LEU A 769 -52.79 -31.53 -23.62
CA LEU A 769 -51.78 -31.08 -22.65
C LEU A 769 -50.44 -31.80 -22.87
N PHE A 770 -50.46 -33.12 -23.10
CA PHE A 770 -49.26 -33.88 -23.43
C PHE A 770 -48.60 -33.38 -24.72
N LYS A 771 -49.38 -33.10 -25.78
CA LYS A 771 -48.85 -32.53 -27.02
C LYS A 771 -48.16 -31.17 -26.80
N MET A 772 -48.77 -30.28 -26.02
CA MET A 772 -48.19 -28.95 -25.77
C MET A 772 -46.90 -29.02 -24.94
N ASN A 773 -46.84 -29.90 -23.93
CA ASN A 773 -45.68 -30.01 -23.05
C ASN A 773 -44.56 -30.91 -23.62
N PHE A 774 -44.81 -31.66 -24.70
CA PHE A 774 -43.87 -32.65 -25.24
C PHE A 774 -42.51 -32.04 -25.65
N SER A 775 -42.50 -30.84 -26.24
CA SER A 775 -41.26 -30.16 -26.63
C SER A 775 -40.39 -29.77 -25.44
N GLU A 776 -41.01 -29.40 -24.31
CA GLU A 776 -40.34 -29.10 -23.05
C GLU A 776 -39.74 -30.38 -22.46
N MET A 777 -40.52 -31.47 -22.37
CA MET A 777 -40.02 -32.78 -21.92
C MET A 777 -38.85 -33.31 -22.76
N VAL A 778 -38.85 -33.09 -24.07
CA VAL A 778 -37.71 -33.43 -24.94
C VAL A 778 -36.51 -32.50 -24.67
N SER A 779 -36.75 -31.21 -24.44
CA SER A 779 -35.70 -30.23 -24.13
C SER A 779 -35.06 -30.44 -22.75
N ASP A 780 -35.78 -31.03 -21.79
CA ASP A 780 -35.23 -31.37 -20.48
C ASP A 780 -34.35 -32.63 -20.53
N ILE A 781 -34.81 -33.68 -21.23
CA ILE A 781 -34.14 -34.98 -21.28
C ILE A 781 -32.89 -34.95 -22.18
N LYS A 782 -32.98 -34.29 -23.34
CA LYS A 782 -31.97 -34.44 -24.41
C LYS A 782 -30.58 -33.85 -24.06
N PRO A 783 -30.44 -32.66 -23.45
CA PRO A 783 -29.13 -32.09 -23.12
C PRO A 783 -28.35 -32.95 -22.12
N ASP A 784 -29.06 -33.49 -21.13
CA ASP A 784 -28.50 -34.35 -20.08
C ASP A 784 -28.00 -35.68 -20.64
N LEU A 785 -28.79 -36.34 -21.51
CA LEU A 785 -28.35 -37.54 -22.25
C LEU A 785 -27.09 -37.26 -23.07
N VAL A 786 -27.02 -36.13 -23.77
CA VAL A 786 -25.82 -35.74 -24.54
C VAL A 786 -24.64 -35.48 -23.59
N ALA A 787 -24.84 -34.78 -22.49
CA ALA A 787 -23.78 -34.43 -21.56
C ALA A 787 -23.13 -35.66 -20.90
N ALA A 788 -23.95 -36.60 -20.40
CA ALA A 788 -23.46 -37.86 -19.87
C ALA A 788 -22.82 -38.74 -20.96
N THR A 789 -23.44 -38.85 -22.15
CA THR A 789 -22.87 -39.60 -23.28
C THR A 789 -21.48 -39.10 -23.66
N VAL A 790 -21.34 -37.79 -23.91
CA VAL A 790 -20.06 -37.21 -24.34
C VAL A 790 -19.05 -37.21 -23.18
N GLY A 791 -19.47 -36.97 -21.94
CA GLY A 791 -18.58 -37.03 -20.77
C GLY A 791 -17.95 -38.40 -20.56
N LEU A 792 -18.68 -39.51 -20.81
CA LEU A 792 -18.11 -40.86 -20.74
C LEU A 792 -17.11 -41.10 -21.88
N GLU A 793 -17.40 -40.60 -23.08
CA GLU A 793 -16.56 -40.73 -24.26
C GLU A 793 -15.25 -39.92 -24.12
N GLU A 794 -15.31 -38.69 -23.59
CA GLU A 794 -14.16 -37.85 -23.24
C GLU A 794 -13.17 -38.54 -22.29
N VAL A 795 -13.63 -39.03 -21.12
CA VAL A 795 -12.72 -39.64 -20.12
C VAL A 795 -12.12 -40.96 -20.63
N LYS A 796 -12.89 -41.73 -21.40
CA LYS A 796 -12.45 -43.03 -21.94
C LYS A 796 -11.50 -42.89 -23.14
N THR A 797 -11.50 -41.75 -23.84
CA THR A 797 -10.68 -41.53 -25.05
C THR A 797 -9.54 -40.51 -24.88
N SER A 798 -9.55 -39.67 -23.83
CA SER A 798 -8.47 -38.70 -23.57
C SER A 798 -7.13 -39.40 -23.30
N ALA A 799 -6.23 -39.29 -24.28
CA ALA A 799 -4.85 -39.77 -24.16
C ALA A 799 -4.07 -38.97 -23.10
N LYS A 800 -4.33 -37.66 -22.98
CA LYS A 800 -3.72 -36.83 -21.93
C LYS A 800 -4.15 -37.28 -20.54
N PHE A 801 -5.45 -37.49 -20.30
CA PHE A 801 -5.94 -37.98 -19.00
C PHE A 801 -5.38 -39.37 -18.67
N SER A 802 -5.33 -40.27 -19.65
CA SER A 802 -4.69 -41.60 -19.50
C SER A 802 -3.22 -41.48 -19.05
N ARG A 803 -2.46 -40.56 -19.65
CA ARG A 803 -1.08 -40.26 -19.26
C ARG A 803 -0.95 -39.65 -17.86
N VAL A 804 -1.95 -38.89 -17.39
CA VAL A 804 -2.03 -38.42 -16.00
C VAL A 804 -2.21 -39.59 -15.02
N LEU A 805 -3.05 -40.58 -15.36
CA LEU A 805 -3.24 -41.79 -14.53
C LEU A 805 -1.94 -42.61 -14.42
N GLU A 806 -1.18 -42.76 -15.51
CA GLU A 806 0.14 -43.41 -15.50
C GLU A 806 1.12 -42.70 -14.56
N LEU A 807 1.17 -41.36 -14.60
CA LEU A 807 2.05 -40.57 -13.72
C LEU A 807 1.63 -40.69 -12.25
N ILE A 808 0.33 -40.74 -11.95
CA ILE A 808 -0.20 -40.99 -10.60
C ILE A 808 0.16 -42.40 -10.12
N LEU A 809 0.04 -43.42 -10.98
CA LEU A 809 0.43 -44.80 -10.66
C LEU A 809 1.94 -44.91 -10.36
N LEU A 810 2.77 -44.24 -11.15
CA LEU A 810 4.22 -44.18 -10.96
C LEU A 810 4.60 -43.49 -9.64
N MET A 811 4.04 -42.29 -9.37
CA MET A 811 4.29 -41.55 -8.13
C MET A 811 3.78 -42.32 -6.91
N GLY A 812 2.59 -42.91 -6.99
CA GLY A 812 1.99 -43.72 -5.93
C GLY A 812 2.84 -44.95 -5.59
N ASN A 813 3.31 -45.69 -6.60
CA ASN A 813 4.20 -46.84 -6.38
C ASN A 813 5.55 -46.46 -5.78
N TYR A 814 6.13 -45.31 -6.18
CA TYR A 814 7.38 -44.82 -5.60
C TYR A 814 7.20 -44.41 -4.13
N LEU A 815 6.14 -43.64 -3.82
CA LEU A 815 5.84 -43.19 -2.45
C LEU A 815 5.43 -44.34 -1.52
N ASN A 816 4.77 -45.39 -2.04
CA ASN A 816 4.36 -46.56 -1.28
C ASN A 816 5.47 -47.63 -1.13
N ALA A 817 6.69 -47.39 -1.62
CA ALA A 817 7.77 -48.37 -1.59
C ALA A 817 8.06 -48.90 -0.17
N GLY A 818 8.18 -50.23 -0.03
CA GLY A 818 8.35 -50.89 1.28
C GLY A 818 7.07 -51.03 2.12
N SER A 819 5.94 -50.47 1.69
CA SER A 819 4.62 -50.70 2.32
C SER A 819 3.87 -51.86 1.67
N ARG A 820 2.75 -52.28 2.29
CA ARG A 820 1.79 -53.25 1.72
C ARG A 820 1.15 -52.75 0.41
N ASN A 821 1.25 -51.46 0.10
CA ASN A 821 0.68 -50.84 -1.10
C ASN A 821 1.74 -50.62 -2.21
N ALA A 822 2.97 -51.11 -2.03
CA ALA A 822 3.97 -51.15 -3.10
C ALA A 822 3.53 -52.10 -4.23
N GLN A 823 4.07 -51.91 -5.44
CA GLN A 823 3.81 -52.76 -6.62
C GLN A 823 2.31 -52.86 -7.00
N THR A 824 1.55 -51.81 -6.72
CA THR A 824 0.16 -51.67 -7.12
C THR A 824 0.07 -51.54 -8.65
N VAL A 825 -0.72 -52.40 -9.29
CA VAL A 825 -0.87 -52.45 -10.76
C VAL A 825 -1.92 -51.46 -11.27
N ALA A 826 -2.97 -51.21 -10.48
CA ALA A 826 -4.04 -50.25 -10.76
C ALA A 826 -4.64 -49.72 -9.44
N PHE A 827 -5.24 -48.53 -9.47
CA PHE A 827 -5.93 -47.92 -8.33
C PHE A 827 -7.38 -47.57 -8.69
N GLU A 828 -8.29 -47.57 -7.71
CA GLU A 828 -9.67 -47.14 -7.92
C GLU A 828 -9.74 -45.68 -8.35
N ILE A 829 -10.46 -45.36 -9.43
CA ILE A 829 -10.50 -44.00 -9.98
C ILE A 829 -11.13 -42.97 -9.02
N SER A 830 -11.92 -43.41 -8.05
CA SER A 830 -12.40 -42.59 -6.91
C SER A 830 -11.28 -42.07 -6.00
N PHE A 831 -10.03 -42.52 -6.17
CA PHE A 831 -8.88 -42.01 -5.43
C PHE A 831 -8.40 -40.64 -5.96
N LEU A 832 -8.78 -40.24 -7.18
CA LEU A 832 -8.30 -38.99 -7.78
C LEU A 832 -8.69 -37.74 -6.97
N SER A 833 -9.94 -37.67 -6.47
CA SER A 833 -10.41 -36.60 -5.57
C SER A 833 -9.71 -36.59 -4.21
N LYS A 834 -8.98 -37.66 -3.85
CA LYS A 834 -8.29 -37.86 -2.57
C LYS A 834 -6.80 -37.53 -2.63
N LEU A 835 -6.21 -37.39 -3.82
CA LEU A 835 -4.78 -37.06 -4.03
C LEU A 835 -4.35 -35.74 -3.34
N GLN A 836 -5.28 -34.79 -3.23
CA GLN A 836 -5.05 -33.51 -2.55
C GLN A 836 -4.76 -33.64 -1.05
N ASN A 837 -5.13 -34.77 -0.42
CA ASN A 837 -4.89 -35.02 1.00
C ASN A 837 -3.42 -35.36 1.29
N THR A 838 -2.68 -35.84 0.30
CA THR A 838 -1.24 -36.12 0.42
C THR A 838 -0.46 -34.80 0.31
N LYS A 839 -0.07 -34.26 1.46
CA LYS A 839 0.73 -33.03 1.57
C LYS A 839 2.23 -33.28 1.36
N ALA A 840 2.93 -32.26 0.86
CA ALA A 840 4.38 -32.22 0.83
C ALA A 840 4.97 -31.85 2.21
N GLN A 841 6.30 -31.94 2.35
CA GLN A 841 7.02 -31.65 3.60
C GLN A 841 6.84 -30.22 4.11
N ASP A 842 6.51 -29.26 3.23
CA ASP A 842 6.24 -27.87 3.60
C ASP A 842 4.87 -27.65 4.29
N GLY A 843 3.99 -28.67 4.28
CA GLY A 843 2.61 -28.60 4.78
C GLY A 843 1.65 -27.74 3.94
N LYS A 844 2.15 -27.11 2.88
CA LYS A 844 1.47 -26.11 2.04
C LYS A 844 1.08 -26.71 0.69
N THR A 845 2.04 -27.31 -0.02
CA THR A 845 1.82 -27.96 -1.32
C THR A 845 1.36 -29.41 -1.15
N THR A 846 0.83 -30.00 -2.23
CA THR A 846 0.24 -31.35 -2.22
C THR A 846 0.78 -32.20 -3.37
N LEU A 847 0.51 -33.50 -3.37
CA LEU A 847 0.87 -34.39 -4.47
C LEU A 847 0.27 -33.94 -5.82
N VAL A 848 -0.88 -33.26 -5.81
CA VAL A 848 -1.47 -32.65 -7.02
C VAL A 848 -0.64 -31.46 -7.51
N HIS A 849 -0.10 -30.63 -6.61
CA HIS A 849 0.84 -29.55 -6.97
C HIS A 849 2.13 -30.11 -7.56
N TYR A 850 2.68 -31.17 -6.96
CA TYR A 850 3.88 -31.82 -7.49
C TYR A 850 3.64 -32.46 -8.85
N LEU A 851 2.52 -33.17 -9.02
CA LEU A 851 2.07 -33.74 -10.30
C LEU A 851 1.90 -32.66 -11.37
N ALA A 852 1.24 -31.55 -11.05
CA ALA A 852 1.06 -30.42 -11.95
C ALA A 852 2.40 -29.81 -12.40
N ASN A 853 3.34 -29.61 -11.47
CA ASN A 853 4.67 -29.06 -11.82
C ASN A 853 5.51 -30.05 -12.65
N VAL A 854 5.45 -31.36 -12.34
CA VAL A 854 6.13 -32.40 -13.15
C VAL A 854 5.54 -32.51 -14.56
N ILE A 855 4.24 -32.35 -14.72
CA ILE A 855 3.58 -32.29 -16.03
C ILE A 855 4.02 -31.02 -16.77
N GLU A 856 3.96 -29.86 -16.15
CA GLU A 856 4.34 -28.58 -16.77
C GLU A 856 5.83 -28.55 -17.19
N GLU A 857 6.74 -29.16 -16.43
CA GLU A 857 8.17 -29.22 -16.74
C GLU A 857 8.57 -30.30 -17.75
N LYS A 858 7.86 -31.43 -17.83
CA LYS A 858 8.33 -32.64 -18.56
C LYS A 858 7.36 -33.23 -19.56
N TYR A 859 6.07 -32.90 -19.45
CA TYR A 859 4.98 -33.39 -20.29
C TYR A 859 3.99 -32.24 -20.59
N PRO A 860 4.45 -31.08 -21.10
CA PRO A 860 3.60 -29.89 -21.25
C PRO A 860 2.39 -30.12 -22.16
N GLU A 861 2.47 -31.08 -23.09
CA GLU A 861 1.35 -31.55 -23.91
C GLU A 861 0.20 -32.16 -23.10
N VAL A 862 0.48 -32.72 -21.91
CA VAL A 862 -0.50 -33.34 -21.01
C VAL A 862 -1.20 -32.29 -20.14
N LEU A 863 -0.61 -31.10 -19.94
CA LEU A 863 -1.13 -30.04 -19.06
C LEU A 863 -2.56 -29.60 -19.44
N GLN A 864 -2.90 -29.69 -20.72
CA GLN A 864 -4.22 -29.34 -21.29
C GLN A 864 -5.26 -30.48 -21.25
N PHE A 865 -5.06 -31.56 -20.48
CA PHE A 865 -6.11 -32.59 -20.33
C PHE A 865 -7.48 -32.05 -19.85
N PRO A 866 -7.60 -30.98 -19.04
CA PRO A 866 -8.91 -30.45 -18.65
C PRO A 866 -9.75 -29.91 -19.82
N GLU A 867 -9.12 -29.61 -20.96
CA GLU A 867 -9.78 -29.15 -22.19
C GLU A 867 -10.41 -30.31 -22.97
N GLU A 868 -9.83 -31.52 -22.87
CA GLU A 868 -10.39 -32.76 -23.43
C GLU A 868 -11.56 -33.33 -22.61
N LEU A 869 -11.77 -32.79 -21.40
CA LEU A 869 -12.82 -33.19 -20.45
C LEU A 869 -13.87 -32.08 -20.31
N SER A 870 -14.36 -31.56 -21.44
CA SER A 870 -15.18 -30.35 -21.54
C SER A 870 -16.63 -30.52 -21.05
N TYR A 871 -17.20 -31.72 -21.16
CA TYR A 871 -18.58 -32.03 -20.77
C TYR A 871 -18.74 -32.45 -19.32
N ILE A 872 -17.65 -32.80 -18.61
CA ILE A 872 -17.70 -33.27 -17.21
C ILE A 872 -18.42 -32.29 -16.27
N ASP A 873 -18.26 -30.98 -16.46
CA ASP A 873 -18.93 -29.94 -15.66
C ASP A 873 -20.46 -29.89 -15.83
N LYS A 874 -20.97 -30.48 -16.92
CA LYS A 874 -22.40 -30.70 -17.19
C LYS A 874 -22.80 -32.10 -16.73
N ALA A 875 -22.02 -33.12 -17.11
CA ALA A 875 -22.28 -34.53 -16.81
C ALA A 875 -22.36 -34.81 -15.30
N ALA A 876 -21.56 -34.13 -14.47
CA ALA A 876 -21.61 -34.18 -13.01
C ALA A 876 -22.92 -33.64 -12.38
N ARG A 877 -23.84 -33.12 -13.18
CA ARG A 877 -25.18 -32.62 -12.77
C ARG A 877 -26.32 -33.50 -13.28
N VAL A 878 -26.04 -34.42 -14.20
CA VAL A 878 -27.03 -35.28 -14.84
C VAL A 878 -27.41 -36.40 -13.87
N SER A 879 -28.71 -36.60 -13.64
CA SER A 879 -29.20 -37.68 -12.78
C SER A 879 -29.88 -38.79 -13.57
N ASP A 880 -29.34 -40.01 -13.46
CA ASP A 880 -29.83 -41.19 -14.18
C ASP A 880 -31.24 -41.59 -13.72
N GLU A 881 -31.54 -41.53 -12.42
CA GLU A 881 -32.90 -41.79 -11.91
C GLU A 881 -33.91 -40.80 -12.50
N THR A 882 -33.52 -39.52 -12.61
CA THR A 882 -34.38 -38.45 -13.16
C THR A 882 -34.62 -38.66 -14.66
N LEU A 883 -33.58 -38.94 -15.44
CA LEU A 883 -33.68 -39.29 -16.86
C LEU A 883 -34.60 -40.50 -17.09
N GLN A 884 -34.35 -41.59 -16.37
CA GLN A 884 -35.10 -42.83 -16.50
C GLN A 884 -36.59 -42.65 -16.13
N LYS A 885 -36.87 -41.85 -15.09
CA LYS A 885 -38.22 -41.50 -14.65
C LYS A 885 -38.96 -40.64 -15.68
N ASN A 886 -38.30 -39.65 -16.26
CA ASN A 886 -38.89 -38.76 -17.27
C ASN A 886 -39.17 -39.51 -18.58
N LEU A 887 -38.27 -40.40 -19.01
CA LEU A 887 -38.49 -41.30 -20.15
C LEU A 887 -39.68 -42.26 -19.91
N LYS A 888 -39.79 -42.87 -18.73
CA LYS A 888 -40.92 -43.74 -18.36
C LYS A 888 -42.25 -42.96 -18.32
N ALA A 889 -42.24 -41.69 -17.92
CA ALA A 889 -43.42 -40.83 -17.98
C ALA A 889 -43.84 -40.54 -19.43
N MET A 890 -42.89 -40.18 -20.30
CA MET A 890 -43.13 -39.95 -21.73
C MET A 890 -43.66 -41.21 -22.44
N GLU A 891 -43.05 -42.37 -22.19
CA GLU A 891 -43.50 -43.68 -22.71
C GLU A 891 -44.96 -43.98 -22.30
N LYS A 892 -45.30 -43.72 -21.04
CA LYS A 892 -46.66 -43.90 -20.53
C LYS A 892 -47.65 -42.98 -21.25
N SER A 893 -47.35 -41.69 -21.39
CA SER A 893 -48.24 -40.73 -22.06
C SER A 893 -48.43 -41.06 -23.55
N LEU A 894 -47.42 -41.58 -24.24
CA LEU A 894 -47.55 -42.09 -25.61
C LEU A 894 -48.48 -43.32 -25.70
N LYS A 895 -48.39 -44.24 -24.75
CA LYS A 895 -49.29 -45.42 -24.68
C LYS A 895 -50.73 -45.04 -24.34
N GLU A 896 -50.94 -44.05 -23.46
CA GLU A 896 -52.26 -43.49 -23.17
C GLU A 896 -52.85 -42.79 -24.41
N LEU A 897 -52.09 -41.91 -25.07
CA LEU A 897 -52.49 -41.23 -26.31
C LEU A 897 -52.84 -42.21 -27.44
N ALA A 898 -51.99 -43.20 -27.70
CA ALA A 898 -52.24 -44.23 -28.72
C ALA A 898 -53.47 -45.10 -28.39
N THR A 899 -53.83 -45.23 -27.11
CA THR A 899 -55.05 -45.89 -26.66
C THR A 899 -56.27 -44.99 -26.87
N ASP A 900 -56.16 -43.69 -26.59
CA ASP A 900 -57.25 -42.74 -26.82
C ASP A 900 -57.58 -42.55 -28.29
N ILE A 901 -56.58 -42.42 -29.17
CA ILE A 901 -56.78 -42.34 -30.63
C ILE A 901 -57.57 -43.55 -31.15
N LYS A 902 -57.24 -44.76 -30.70
CA LYS A 902 -57.98 -45.99 -31.07
C LYS A 902 -59.43 -45.99 -30.55
N ASN A 903 -59.70 -45.32 -29.44
CA ASN A 903 -61.04 -45.19 -28.86
C ASN A 903 -61.85 -44.02 -29.45
N PHE A 904 -61.21 -43.05 -30.11
CA PHE A 904 -61.85 -41.97 -30.85
C PHE A 904 -62.36 -42.44 -32.21
N LYS A 905 -63.56 -43.04 -32.22
CA LYS A 905 -64.35 -43.23 -33.46
C LYS A 905 -64.59 -41.86 -34.12
N LYS A 906 -64.65 -41.82 -35.46
CA LYS A 906 -64.91 -40.59 -36.25
C LYS A 906 -66.04 -39.77 -35.61
N SER A 907 -65.76 -38.49 -35.40
CA SER A 907 -66.70 -37.58 -34.76
C SER A 907 -67.92 -37.34 -35.64
N GLN A 908 -69.03 -36.99 -34.98
CA GLN A 908 -70.21 -36.42 -35.64
C GLN A 908 -70.36 -34.93 -35.31
N VAL A 909 -69.30 -34.32 -34.77
CA VAL A 909 -69.17 -32.87 -34.61
C VAL A 909 -68.41 -32.36 -35.83
N GLU A 910 -69.01 -31.41 -36.54
CA GLU A 910 -68.38 -30.71 -37.66
C GLU A 910 -67.18 -29.89 -37.15
N GLY A 911 -66.04 -29.97 -37.84
CA GLY A 911 -64.79 -29.29 -37.45
C GLY A 911 -63.90 -30.03 -36.43
N ASP A 912 -64.20 -31.27 -36.03
CA ASP A 912 -63.38 -32.02 -35.06
C ASP A 912 -62.06 -32.55 -35.64
N ARG A 913 -60.99 -31.75 -35.52
CA ARG A 913 -59.64 -32.04 -36.07
C ARG A 913 -58.77 -32.91 -35.16
N PHE A 914 -59.27 -33.34 -33.99
CA PHE A 914 -58.44 -34.02 -32.98
C PHE A 914 -57.79 -35.30 -33.51
N ALA A 915 -58.51 -36.10 -34.30
CA ALA A 915 -57.95 -37.32 -34.86
C ALA A 915 -56.78 -37.03 -35.81
N ASP A 916 -56.89 -36.02 -36.67
CA ASP A 916 -55.88 -35.71 -37.67
C ASP A 916 -54.61 -35.14 -37.01
N VAL A 917 -54.77 -34.14 -36.14
CA VAL A 917 -53.67 -33.50 -35.40
C VAL A 917 -52.97 -34.50 -34.48
N MET A 918 -53.71 -35.35 -33.76
CA MET A 918 -53.11 -36.30 -32.81
C MET A 918 -52.47 -37.50 -33.48
N ASN A 919 -52.95 -37.98 -34.64
CA ASN A 919 -52.23 -39.02 -35.39
C ASN A 919 -50.88 -38.48 -35.90
N GLN A 920 -50.87 -37.29 -36.51
CA GLN A 920 -49.62 -36.66 -36.99
C GLN A 920 -48.63 -36.42 -35.85
N PHE A 921 -49.09 -35.90 -34.72
CA PHE A 921 -48.26 -35.72 -33.53
C PHE A 921 -47.74 -37.06 -32.98
N THR A 922 -48.60 -38.10 -32.89
CA THR A 922 -48.21 -39.41 -32.33
C THR A 922 -47.07 -40.05 -33.11
N SER A 923 -47.05 -39.95 -34.45
CA SER A 923 -45.92 -40.45 -35.25
C SER A 923 -44.61 -39.77 -34.86
N SER A 924 -44.56 -38.44 -34.93
CA SER A 924 -43.35 -37.67 -34.61
C SER A 924 -42.91 -37.81 -33.14
N ALA A 925 -43.86 -37.91 -32.21
CA ALA A 925 -43.57 -38.06 -30.80
C ALA A 925 -43.01 -39.45 -30.44
N ASN A 926 -43.44 -40.52 -31.12
CA ASN A 926 -42.81 -41.84 -30.98
C ASN A 926 -41.39 -41.86 -31.58
N GLU A 927 -41.15 -41.21 -32.72
CA GLU A 927 -39.81 -41.08 -33.30
C GLU A 927 -38.84 -40.35 -32.36
N GLN A 928 -39.27 -39.23 -31.75
CA GLN A 928 -38.45 -38.53 -30.75
C GLN A 928 -38.25 -39.34 -29.47
N TYR A 929 -39.29 -40.05 -28.99
CA TYR A 929 -39.15 -40.91 -27.81
C TYR A 929 -38.17 -42.05 -28.06
N GLU A 930 -38.25 -42.78 -29.18
CA GLU A 930 -37.33 -43.89 -29.45
C GLU A 930 -35.89 -43.40 -29.69
N LEU A 931 -35.71 -42.20 -30.24
CA LEU A 931 -34.39 -41.55 -30.28
C LEU A 931 -33.82 -41.31 -28.87
N LEU A 932 -34.60 -40.72 -27.95
CA LEU A 932 -34.14 -40.47 -26.57
C LEU A 932 -33.93 -41.78 -25.78
N ASN A 933 -34.81 -42.77 -25.97
CA ASN A 933 -34.73 -44.11 -25.42
C ASN A 933 -33.46 -44.85 -25.91
N GLY A 934 -33.13 -44.71 -27.20
CA GLY A 934 -31.89 -45.23 -27.79
C GLY A 934 -30.64 -44.53 -27.26
N MET A 935 -30.67 -43.20 -27.11
CA MET A 935 -29.60 -42.42 -26.49
C MET A 935 -29.36 -42.83 -25.03
N TYR A 936 -30.42 -43.01 -24.24
CA TYR A 936 -30.34 -43.51 -22.86
C TYR A 936 -29.71 -44.90 -22.78
N LYS A 937 -30.13 -45.84 -23.63
CA LYS A 937 -29.54 -47.19 -23.70
C LYS A 937 -28.06 -47.16 -24.14
N LYS A 938 -27.66 -46.23 -25.03
CA LYS A 938 -26.23 -46.01 -25.37
C LYS A 938 -25.47 -45.52 -24.13
N MET A 939 -26.01 -44.54 -23.41
CA MET A 939 -25.43 -43.97 -22.19
C MET A 939 -25.20 -45.04 -21.10
N GLU A 940 -26.21 -45.87 -20.80
CA GLU A 940 -26.10 -47.01 -19.87
C GLU A 940 -25.00 -48.01 -20.31
N SER A 941 -24.96 -48.37 -21.60
CA SER A 941 -23.93 -49.28 -22.14
C SER A 941 -22.53 -48.71 -21.99
N MET A 942 -22.33 -47.44 -22.35
CA MET A 942 -21.03 -46.79 -22.23
C MET A 942 -20.62 -46.65 -20.77
N TYR A 943 -21.54 -46.44 -19.82
CA TYR A 943 -21.17 -46.40 -18.40
C TYR A 943 -20.66 -47.75 -17.91
N LYS A 944 -21.34 -48.84 -18.31
CA LYS A 944 -20.92 -50.22 -18.04
C LYS A 944 -19.57 -50.56 -18.69
N GLU A 945 -19.30 -50.07 -19.90
CA GLU A 945 -17.99 -50.21 -20.53
C GLU A 945 -16.91 -49.39 -19.81
N THR A 946 -17.23 -48.17 -19.36
CA THR A 946 -16.33 -47.30 -18.59
C THR A 946 -16.00 -47.90 -17.22
N SER A 947 -16.96 -48.55 -16.55
CA SER A 947 -16.71 -49.27 -15.30
C SER A 947 -15.84 -50.51 -15.50
N GLN A 948 -15.94 -51.17 -16.67
CA GLN A 948 -15.03 -52.26 -17.04
C GLN A 948 -13.62 -51.75 -17.38
N PHE A 949 -13.52 -50.63 -18.11
CA PHE A 949 -12.26 -50.03 -18.54
C PHE A 949 -11.42 -49.48 -17.38
N PHE A 950 -12.06 -48.80 -16.41
CA PHE A 950 -11.42 -48.32 -15.17
C PHE A 950 -11.59 -49.27 -13.98
N ALA A 951 -12.00 -50.52 -14.23
CA ALA A 951 -12.09 -51.61 -13.26
C ALA A 951 -12.82 -51.31 -11.93
N PHE A 952 -13.99 -50.65 -11.99
CA PHE A 952 -14.83 -50.34 -10.83
C PHE A 952 -16.22 -50.98 -10.86
N ASP A 953 -16.86 -51.10 -9.70
CA ASP A 953 -18.22 -51.64 -9.56
C ASP A 953 -19.28 -50.56 -9.81
N GLY A 954 -19.74 -50.46 -11.06
CA GLY A 954 -20.78 -49.52 -11.50
C GLY A 954 -22.17 -49.71 -10.86
N LYS A 955 -22.36 -50.65 -9.92
CA LYS A 955 -23.55 -50.73 -9.06
C LYS A 955 -23.36 -50.06 -7.70
N LYS A 956 -22.11 -49.82 -7.27
CA LYS A 956 -21.76 -49.17 -6.00
C LYS A 956 -21.28 -47.74 -6.19
N TYR A 957 -20.68 -47.47 -7.35
CA TYR A 957 -20.23 -46.16 -7.78
C TYR A 957 -21.19 -45.72 -8.88
N THR A 958 -22.00 -44.70 -8.60
CA THR A 958 -23.00 -44.18 -9.54
C THR A 958 -22.35 -43.28 -10.60
N MET A 959 -23.03 -43.07 -11.73
CA MET A 959 -22.57 -42.16 -12.77
C MET A 959 -22.41 -40.72 -12.25
N GLU A 960 -23.31 -40.31 -11.35
CA GLU A 960 -23.29 -39.03 -10.64
C GLU A 960 -22.00 -38.89 -9.81
N GLU A 961 -21.67 -39.87 -8.96
CA GLU A 961 -20.44 -39.88 -8.15
C GLU A 961 -19.16 -39.94 -9.01
N TYR A 962 -19.16 -40.79 -10.05
CA TYR A 962 -18.05 -40.92 -11.00
C TYR A 962 -17.69 -39.57 -11.63
N PHE A 963 -18.68 -38.87 -12.20
CA PHE A 963 -18.43 -37.56 -12.80
C PHE A 963 -18.03 -36.51 -11.76
N ASN A 964 -18.57 -36.54 -10.54
CA ASN A 964 -18.20 -35.58 -9.50
C ASN A 964 -16.75 -35.81 -8.97
N ASP A 965 -16.26 -37.04 -8.87
CA ASP A 965 -14.85 -37.32 -8.54
C ASP A 965 -13.89 -36.86 -9.65
N ILE A 966 -14.21 -37.16 -10.93
CA ILE A 966 -13.41 -36.68 -12.08
C ILE A 966 -13.41 -35.15 -12.13
N LYS A 967 -14.57 -34.50 -11.93
CA LYS A 967 -14.69 -33.04 -11.87
C LYS A 967 -13.85 -32.46 -10.72
N THR A 968 -13.92 -33.05 -9.53
CA THR A 968 -13.15 -32.61 -8.35
C THR A 968 -11.65 -32.69 -8.62
N PHE A 969 -11.18 -33.78 -9.24
CA PHE A 969 -9.77 -33.90 -9.64
C PHE A 969 -9.37 -32.87 -10.70
N LYS A 970 -10.18 -32.67 -11.74
CA LYS A 970 -9.99 -31.66 -12.80
C LYS A 970 -9.86 -30.25 -12.20
N ASP A 971 -10.78 -29.87 -11.31
CA ASP A 971 -10.79 -28.56 -10.65
C ASP A 971 -9.56 -28.37 -9.76
N THR A 972 -9.25 -29.32 -8.87
CA THR A 972 -8.09 -29.23 -7.98
C THR A 972 -6.77 -29.24 -8.75
N PHE A 973 -6.68 -29.95 -9.88
CA PHE A 973 -5.50 -29.89 -10.76
C PHE A 973 -5.34 -28.50 -11.39
N MET A 974 -6.41 -27.94 -12.00
CA MET A 974 -6.38 -26.58 -12.57
C MET A 974 -6.06 -25.51 -11.52
N GLN A 975 -6.50 -25.70 -10.27
CA GLN A 975 -6.16 -24.82 -9.16
C GLN A 975 -4.68 -24.96 -8.76
N ALA A 976 -4.16 -26.18 -8.64
CA ALA A 976 -2.77 -26.44 -8.31
C ALA A 976 -1.77 -25.88 -9.35
N VAL A 977 -2.12 -25.89 -10.65
CA VAL A 977 -1.35 -25.23 -11.71
C VAL A 977 -1.26 -23.71 -11.47
N LYS A 978 -2.38 -23.06 -11.13
CA LYS A 978 -2.42 -21.61 -10.84
C LYS A 978 -1.63 -21.25 -9.58
N GLU A 979 -1.72 -22.07 -8.54
CA GLU A 979 -0.98 -21.87 -7.29
C GLU A 979 0.54 -22.08 -7.49
N ASN A 980 0.94 -23.10 -8.24
CA ASN A 980 2.35 -23.30 -8.66
C ASN A 980 2.89 -22.07 -9.42
N ALA A 981 2.14 -21.55 -10.40
CA ALA A 981 2.55 -20.37 -11.16
C ALA A 981 2.76 -19.14 -10.24
N LYS A 982 1.84 -18.90 -9.30
CA LYS A 982 1.94 -17.81 -8.31
C LYS A 982 3.13 -18.01 -7.35
N ILE A 983 3.41 -19.24 -6.92
CA ILE A 983 4.57 -19.58 -6.08
C ILE A 983 5.88 -19.27 -6.84
N ARG A 984 5.99 -19.65 -8.12
CA ARG A 984 7.17 -19.36 -8.95
C ARG A 984 7.37 -17.85 -9.18
N GLU A 985 6.30 -17.10 -9.47
CA GLU A 985 6.36 -15.65 -9.60
C GLU A 985 6.83 -14.98 -8.30
N THR A 986 6.27 -15.41 -7.16
CA THR A 986 6.63 -14.89 -5.82
C THR A 986 8.09 -15.17 -5.50
N ASN A 987 8.58 -16.38 -5.78
CA ASN A 987 9.98 -16.75 -5.55
C ASN A 987 10.95 -15.93 -6.43
N GLU A 988 10.60 -15.66 -7.68
CA GLU A 988 11.41 -14.82 -8.58
C GLU A 988 11.36 -13.33 -8.17
N LYS A 989 10.21 -12.80 -7.72
CA LYS A 989 10.11 -11.47 -7.11
C LYS A 989 11.01 -11.36 -5.87
N ILE A 990 11.00 -12.35 -4.97
CA ILE A 990 11.88 -12.41 -3.79
C ILE A 990 13.37 -12.49 -4.18
N ARG A 991 13.73 -13.30 -5.18
CA ARG A 991 15.11 -13.43 -5.66
C ARG A 991 15.65 -12.09 -6.17
N ARG A 992 14.89 -11.39 -7.02
CA ARG A 992 15.25 -10.07 -7.55
C ARG A 992 15.37 -9.01 -6.46
N ALA A 993 14.44 -8.99 -5.51
CA ALA A 993 14.51 -8.07 -4.36
C ALA A 993 15.75 -8.30 -3.49
N LYS A 994 16.17 -9.57 -3.30
CA LYS A 994 17.42 -9.90 -2.59
C LYS A 994 18.66 -9.45 -3.38
N GLU A 995 18.72 -9.72 -4.67
CA GLU A 995 19.83 -9.33 -5.55
C GLU A 995 19.98 -7.81 -5.68
N ALA A 996 18.86 -7.07 -5.69
CA ALA A 996 18.86 -5.62 -5.66
C ALA A 996 19.41 -5.07 -4.32
N LYS A 997 18.95 -5.61 -3.18
CA LYS A 997 19.44 -5.21 -1.85
C LYS A 997 20.92 -5.52 -1.64
N GLU A 998 21.41 -6.67 -2.12
CA GLU A 998 22.83 -7.02 -2.06
C GLU A 998 23.70 -6.09 -2.92
N ARG A 999 23.20 -5.63 -4.06
CA ARG A 999 23.89 -4.64 -4.90
C ARG A 999 23.95 -3.27 -4.23
N GLN A 1000 22.80 -2.75 -3.79
CA GLN A 1000 22.72 -1.47 -3.08
C GLN A 1000 23.62 -1.44 -1.83
N GLN A 1001 23.70 -2.56 -1.09
CA GLN A 1001 24.58 -2.65 0.08
C GLN A 1001 26.06 -2.52 -0.31
N LYS A 1002 26.52 -3.22 -1.35
CA LYS A 1002 27.91 -3.14 -1.84
C LYS A 1002 28.24 -1.76 -2.42
N GLU A 1003 27.29 -1.10 -3.07
CA GLU A 1003 27.43 0.26 -3.58
C GLU A 1003 27.54 1.29 -2.44
N LYS A 1004 26.74 1.15 -1.37
CA LYS A 1004 26.86 1.96 -0.14
C LYS A 1004 28.16 1.72 0.60
N GLU A 1005 28.60 0.47 0.73
CA GLU A 1005 29.90 0.12 1.34
C GLU A 1005 31.07 0.70 0.55
N ALA A 1006 31.02 0.67 -0.79
CA ALA A 1006 32.02 1.31 -1.64
C ALA A 1006 32.02 2.84 -1.52
N LYS A 1007 30.84 3.49 -1.45
CA LYS A 1007 30.72 4.94 -1.23
C LYS A 1007 31.31 5.33 0.12
N MET A 1008 30.97 4.62 1.20
CA MET A 1008 31.50 4.88 2.55
C MET A 1008 33.02 4.65 2.63
N ALA A 1009 33.53 3.56 2.06
CA ALA A 1009 34.96 3.28 2.03
C ALA A 1009 35.75 4.39 1.31
N ARG A 1010 35.20 4.96 0.22
CA ARG A 1010 35.83 6.07 -0.50
C ARG A 1010 35.70 7.42 0.22
N LYS A 1011 34.54 7.71 0.85
CA LYS A 1011 34.35 8.89 1.71
C LYS A 1011 35.31 8.84 2.91
N LYS A 1012 35.59 7.66 3.48
CA LYS A 1012 36.66 7.46 4.46
C LYS A 1012 38.05 7.67 3.88
N ALA A 1013 38.37 7.13 2.70
CA ALA A 1013 39.70 7.27 2.09
C ALA A 1013 40.10 8.73 1.77
N LEU A 1014 39.13 9.61 1.49
CA LEU A 1014 39.37 11.06 1.34
C LEU A 1014 39.71 11.75 2.69
N VAL A 1015 39.36 11.11 3.81
CA VAL A 1015 39.41 11.64 5.18
C VAL A 1015 40.53 10.98 6.02
N ASP A 1016 41.06 9.83 5.61
CA ASP A 1016 42.15 9.12 6.30
C ASP A 1016 43.45 9.97 6.42
N MET A 1017 43.55 11.10 5.69
CA MET A 1017 44.51 12.19 5.92
C MET A 1017 44.46 12.82 7.33
N THR A 1018 43.46 12.49 8.17
CA THR A 1018 43.35 12.95 9.56
C THR A 1018 43.68 11.86 10.58
N THR A 1019 44.39 10.79 10.20
CA THR A 1019 44.69 9.66 11.12
C THR A 1019 45.95 9.82 11.95
N ASP A 1020 47.03 10.36 11.39
CA ASP A 1020 48.16 10.90 12.18
C ASP A 1020 47.75 12.23 12.83
N ASP A 1021 48.37 12.60 13.95
CA ASP A 1021 48.12 13.89 14.62
C ASP A 1021 49.04 15.02 14.13
N ASP A 1022 50.21 14.69 13.59
CA ASP A 1022 51.30 15.65 13.29
C ASP A 1022 51.33 16.19 11.85
N GLN A 1023 50.37 15.83 10.99
CA GLN A 1023 50.44 16.19 9.56
C GLN A 1023 50.13 17.68 9.31
N GLU A 1024 51.11 18.38 8.73
CA GLU A 1024 50.97 19.70 8.10
C GLU A 1024 50.51 19.59 6.63
N GLY A 1025 49.95 20.66 6.08
CA GLY A 1025 49.47 20.72 4.69
C GLY A 1025 48.02 20.24 4.49
N VAL A 1026 47.31 19.90 5.57
CA VAL A 1026 45.93 19.36 5.50
C VAL A 1026 44.97 20.27 4.74
N MET A 1027 45.07 21.59 4.94
CA MET A 1027 44.21 22.57 4.28
C MET A 1027 44.54 22.71 2.80
N ASP A 1028 45.83 22.79 2.45
CA ASP A 1028 46.26 22.91 1.06
C ASP A 1028 45.99 21.61 0.25
N ASN A 1029 46.09 20.44 0.89
CA ASN A 1029 45.70 19.16 0.29
C ASN A 1029 44.19 19.12 -0.05
N LEU A 1030 43.32 19.60 0.84
CA LEU A 1030 41.88 19.72 0.57
C LEU A 1030 41.59 20.73 -0.57
N LEU A 1031 42.34 21.84 -0.62
CA LEU A 1031 42.20 22.84 -1.69
C LEU A 1031 42.66 22.32 -3.07
N GLU A 1032 43.75 21.54 -3.14
CA GLU A 1032 44.18 20.92 -4.40
C GLU A 1032 43.24 19.77 -4.82
N ALA A 1033 42.68 19.01 -3.86
CA ALA A 1033 41.66 18.00 -4.13
C ALA A 1033 40.33 18.58 -4.66
N LEU A 1034 39.95 19.78 -4.21
CA LEU A 1034 38.85 20.56 -4.79
C LEU A 1034 39.18 21.01 -6.22
N LYS A 1035 40.28 21.74 -6.39
CA LYS A 1035 40.75 22.34 -7.65
C LYS A 1035 40.95 21.33 -8.78
N THR A 1036 41.42 20.12 -8.46
CA THR A 1036 41.54 19.00 -9.42
C THR A 1036 40.22 18.24 -9.65
N GLY A 1037 39.14 18.62 -8.96
CA GLY A 1037 37.86 17.91 -8.95
C GLY A 1037 37.91 16.51 -8.33
N GLN A 1038 39.04 16.08 -7.76
CA GLN A 1038 39.20 14.72 -7.20
C GLN A 1038 38.33 14.49 -5.97
N ALA A 1039 38.02 15.54 -5.20
CA ALA A 1039 37.07 15.52 -4.09
C ALA A 1039 35.65 15.09 -4.53
N PHE A 1040 35.30 15.27 -5.80
CA PHE A 1040 33.97 15.01 -6.34
C PHE A 1040 33.92 13.81 -7.31
N ASN A 1041 34.90 13.69 -8.20
CA ASN A 1041 34.83 12.84 -9.38
C ASN A 1041 34.56 11.34 -9.09
N VAL A 1042 33.41 10.82 -9.54
CA VAL A 1042 33.04 9.39 -9.43
C VAL A 1042 33.43 8.60 -10.69
N GLY A 1043 34.61 7.99 -10.64
CA GLY A 1043 34.90 6.75 -11.39
C GLY A 1043 35.32 6.87 -12.88
N ARG A 1044 35.77 8.04 -13.35
CA ARG A 1044 36.11 8.27 -14.78
C ARG A 1044 37.07 7.23 -15.37
N GLU A 1045 38.14 6.88 -14.64
CA GLU A 1045 39.14 5.87 -15.07
C GLU A 1045 38.57 4.48 -15.39
N LYS A 1046 37.37 4.14 -14.92
CA LYS A 1046 36.65 2.89 -15.27
C LYS A 1046 35.51 3.08 -16.27
N ARG A 1047 35.06 4.31 -16.52
CA ARG A 1047 34.03 4.63 -17.53
C ARG A 1047 34.63 4.65 -18.96
N ASP A 1048 35.80 5.25 -19.16
CA ASP A 1048 36.40 5.40 -20.51
C ASP A 1048 36.84 4.08 -21.16
N GLY A 1049 37.25 3.09 -20.36
CA GLY A 1049 37.64 1.76 -20.84
C GLY A 1049 36.49 0.87 -21.34
N LYS A 1050 35.22 1.30 -21.19
CA LYS A 1050 34.05 0.48 -21.52
C LYS A 1050 33.04 1.26 -22.35
N ARG A 1051 33.09 1.08 -23.68
CA ARG A 1051 32.05 1.53 -24.63
C ARG A 1051 30.67 1.32 -24.02
N ARG A 1052 29.83 2.36 -24.00
CA ARG A 1052 28.40 2.31 -23.62
C ARG A 1052 27.78 1.00 -24.10
N THR A 1053 27.56 0.05 -23.19
CA THR A 1053 26.68 -1.09 -23.47
C THR A 1053 25.31 -0.50 -23.77
N PRO A 1054 24.69 -0.78 -24.93
CA PRO A 1054 23.37 -0.23 -25.24
C PRO A 1054 22.40 -0.55 -24.09
N ARG A 1055 21.60 0.45 -23.69
CA ARG A 1055 20.54 0.27 -22.67
C ARG A 1055 19.78 -1.01 -22.94
N ALA A 1056 19.44 -1.76 -21.89
CA ALA A 1056 18.54 -2.90 -22.01
C ALA A 1056 17.24 -2.43 -22.68
N ALA A 1057 17.08 -2.77 -23.96
CA ALA A 1057 16.27 -1.98 -24.90
C ALA A 1057 14.75 -2.22 -24.77
N GLY A 1058 14.29 -2.54 -23.57
CA GLY A 1058 12.91 -2.76 -23.14
C GLY A 1058 12.53 -2.02 -21.85
N ALA A 1059 13.38 -1.13 -21.32
CA ALA A 1059 13.05 -0.17 -20.26
C ALA A 1059 12.67 1.20 -20.85
N GLU A 1060 13.62 1.90 -21.47
CA GLU A 1060 13.36 3.11 -22.27
C GLU A 1060 12.31 2.84 -23.37
N ARG A 1061 12.38 1.68 -24.04
CA ARG A 1061 11.37 1.28 -25.01
C ARG A 1061 10.01 1.01 -24.37
N ARG A 1062 9.91 0.68 -23.07
CA ARG A 1062 8.62 0.58 -22.34
C ARG A 1062 8.04 1.96 -22.04
N ALA A 1063 8.86 2.89 -21.56
CA ALA A 1063 8.45 4.29 -21.37
C ALA A 1063 7.98 4.90 -22.69
N GLN A 1064 8.76 4.73 -23.77
CA GLN A 1064 8.41 5.22 -25.11
C GLN A 1064 7.20 4.48 -25.72
N LEU A 1065 7.06 3.15 -25.57
CA LEU A 1065 5.88 2.42 -26.08
C LEU A 1065 4.60 2.72 -25.29
N SER A 1066 4.70 3.01 -23.97
CA SER A 1066 3.57 3.50 -23.18
C SER A 1066 3.12 4.88 -23.68
N ARG A 1067 4.07 5.83 -23.77
CA ARG A 1067 3.85 7.16 -24.36
C ARG A 1067 3.34 7.09 -25.82
N SER A 1068 3.72 6.08 -26.60
CA SER A 1068 3.31 5.89 -28.00
C SER A 1068 1.93 5.25 -28.17
N ARG A 1069 1.59 4.20 -27.40
CA ARG A 1069 0.23 3.64 -27.36
C ARG A 1069 -0.80 4.72 -26.99
N SER A 1070 -0.41 5.62 -26.08
CA SER A 1070 -1.20 6.79 -25.69
C SER A 1070 -1.27 7.92 -26.75
N ARG A 1071 -0.62 7.77 -27.91
CA ARG A 1071 -0.63 8.75 -29.02
C ARG A 1071 -1.31 8.25 -30.31
N GLN A 1072 -1.52 6.94 -30.49
CA GLN A 1072 -1.93 6.39 -31.80
C GLN A 1072 -3.39 6.69 -32.24
N ASN A 1073 -4.28 7.08 -31.34
CA ASN A 1073 -5.67 7.44 -31.68
C ASN A 1073 -5.90 8.95 -31.98
N ILE A 1074 -4.85 9.77 -32.05
CA ILE A 1074 -4.98 11.24 -32.21
C ILE A 1074 -4.83 11.71 -33.68
N PHE A 1075 -4.28 10.88 -34.57
CA PHE A 1075 -3.98 11.27 -35.97
C PHE A 1075 -5.02 10.80 -37.00
N GLN A 1076 -6.30 10.67 -36.60
CA GLN A 1076 -7.42 10.39 -37.52
C GLN A 1076 -8.68 11.23 -37.23
N MET A 1077 -8.51 12.54 -37.07
CA MET A 1077 -9.55 13.51 -37.45
C MET A 1077 -8.91 14.70 -38.18
N ASP A 1078 -9.63 15.23 -39.16
CA ASP A 1078 -9.17 16.28 -40.08
C ASP A 1078 -9.53 17.69 -39.59
N ASN A 1079 -8.96 18.72 -40.21
CA ASN A 1079 -9.11 20.12 -39.83
C ASN A 1079 -10.55 20.64 -40.00
N SER A 1080 -11.23 20.96 -38.90
CA SER A 1080 -11.95 22.24 -38.72
C SER A 1080 -12.45 22.43 -37.28
N ALA A 1081 -12.79 23.68 -36.95
CA ALA A 1081 -13.53 24.10 -35.75
C ALA A 1081 -12.96 23.68 -34.37
N VAL A 1082 -11.94 24.42 -33.91
CA VAL A 1082 -11.76 24.66 -32.47
C VAL A 1082 -12.43 26.00 -32.15
N MET A 1083 -13.44 25.99 -31.27
CA MET A 1083 -13.88 27.20 -30.58
C MET A 1083 -13.13 27.32 -29.25
N GLU A 1084 -12.67 28.52 -28.94
CA GLU A 1084 -12.18 28.86 -27.60
C GLU A 1084 -13.38 29.00 -26.65
N ILE A 1085 -13.29 28.41 -25.46
CA ILE A 1085 -14.31 28.52 -24.41
C ILE A 1085 -13.81 29.53 -23.38
N ASN A 1086 -14.16 30.80 -23.55
CA ASN A 1086 -13.99 31.81 -22.50
C ASN A 1086 -15.07 31.61 -21.43
N PHE A 1087 -14.63 31.53 -20.17
CA PHE A 1087 -15.50 31.57 -19.00
C PHE A 1087 -15.42 32.94 -18.34
N ASP A 1088 -16.24 33.88 -18.83
CA ASP A 1088 -16.60 35.11 -18.11
C ASP A 1088 -17.98 35.58 -18.59
N ASP A 1089 -19.02 35.31 -17.78
CA ASP A 1089 -20.35 35.91 -17.93
C ASP A 1089 -20.96 36.19 -16.56
N THR A 1090 -21.06 37.48 -16.22
CA THR A 1090 -21.88 38.02 -15.13
C THR A 1090 -22.53 39.34 -15.59
N GLY A 1091 -23.37 39.26 -16.62
CA GLY A 1091 -24.04 40.46 -17.16
C GLY A 1091 -25.18 41.03 -16.30
N MET A 1092 -25.38 42.36 -16.38
CA MET A 1092 -26.71 43.01 -16.31
C MET A 1092 -26.75 44.31 -17.15
N ASP A 1093 -27.96 44.64 -17.61
CA ASP A 1093 -28.50 45.94 -18.04
C ASP A 1093 -27.87 46.74 -19.22
N THR A 1094 -28.33 46.38 -20.43
CA THR A 1094 -29.14 47.21 -21.37
C THR A 1094 -29.08 48.76 -21.40
N PRO A 1095 -29.38 49.42 -22.55
CA PRO A 1095 -29.17 49.03 -23.96
C PRO A 1095 -28.61 50.25 -24.79
N PRO A 1096 -28.99 50.59 -26.07
CA PRO A 1096 -27.95 50.91 -27.07
C PRO A 1096 -28.01 52.30 -27.74
N ARG A 1097 -26.88 52.81 -28.27
CA ARG A 1097 -26.91 53.57 -29.55
C ARG A 1097 -25.57 53.83 -30.26
N GLU A 1098 -25.65 53.65 -31.59
CA GLU A 1098 -25.00 54.39 -32.69
C GLU A 1098 -23.46 54.49 -32.89
N ARG A 1099 -23.11 54.56 -34.19
CA ARG A 1099 -21.78 54.57 -34.83
C ARG A 1099 -21.43 56.04 -35.26
N PRO A 1100 -20.33 56.31 -36.01
CA PRO A 1100 -18.87 56.08 -35.87
C PRO A 1100 -18.13 57.45 -36.04
N PRO A 1101 -17.11 57.71 -36.92
CA PRO A 1101 -15.89 57.00 -37.37
C PRO A 1101 -14.56 57.83 -37.35
N ARG A 1102 -13.42 57.15 -37.65
CA ARG A 1102 -12.27 57.58 -38.53
C ARG A 1102 -11.18 58.63 -38.11
N ARG A 1103 -9.92 58.13 -38.15
CA ARG A 1103 -8.73 58.54 -38.98
C ARG A 1103 -7.66 59.57 -38.51
N GLU A 1104 -6.41 59.22 -38.88
CA GLU A 1104 -5.21 60.04 -39.23
C GLU A 1104 -4.49 60.84 -38.10
N GLY A 1105 -3.18 61.16 -38.13
CA GLY A 1105 -2.05 60.87 -39.07
C GLY A 1105 -1.01 59.86 -38.50
N ARG A 1106 0.24 59.65 -39.00
CA ARG A 1106 1.29 60.53 -39.60
C ARG A 1106 1.71 61.69 -38.67
N LYS A 1107 2.98 62.06 -38.49
CA LYS A 1107 4.31 61.78 -39.13
C LYS A 1107 5.43 61.94 -38.02
N GLU A 1108 6.76 61.98 -38.15
CA GLU A 1108 7.83 62.04 -39.20
C GLU A 1108 9.15 61.46 -38.58
N ASN A 1109 10.08 60.82 -39.31
CA ASN A 1109 11.46 61.23 -39.73
C ASN A 1109 12.40 61.82 -38.64
N ASN A 1110 13.75 61.70 -38.64
CA ASN A 1110 14.80 61.05 -39.48
C ASN A 1110 16.10 60.95 -38.60
N ASP A 1111 17.34 60.54 -38.95
CA ASP A 1111 18.11 60.10 -40.14
C ASP A 1111 19.32 59.26 -39.59
N GLY A 1112 20.33 58.73 -40.32
CA GLY A 1112 20.64 58.69 -41.76
C GLY A 1112 22.15 58.84 -42.08
N ARG A 1113 22.85 57.73 -42.47
CA ARG A 1113 24.08 57.65 -43.33
C ARG A 1113 24.49 56.16 -43.49
N GLU A 1114 24.47 55.52 -44.67
CA GLU A 1114 25.25 55.69 -45.93
C GLU A 1114 26.69 55.12 -45.84
N ARG A 1115 27.31 54.40 -46.81
CA ARG A 1115 27.07 53.87 -48.19
C ARG A 1115 28.21 52.81 -48.46
N THR A 1116 28.35 51.91 -49.45
CA THR A 1116 27.64 51.25 -50.60
C THR A 1116 28.57 50.09 -51.08
N GLY A 1117 28.23 49.11 -51.94
CA GLY A 1117 27.01 48.76 -52.69
C GLY A 1117 27.30 47.75 -53.83
N SER A 1118 26.31 47.47 -54.71
CA SER A 1118 26.40 46.83 -56.06
C SER A 1118 26.90 45.36 -56.21
N ASP A 1119 26.31 44.49 -57.06
CA ASP A 1119 25.08 44.54 -57.88
C ASP A 1119 24.60 43.14 -58.39
N SER A 1120 23.28 42.96 -58.59
CA SER A 1120 22.60 41.96 -59.48
C SER A 1120 22.76 40.43 -59.22
N ARG A 1121 21.86 39.49 -59.62
CA ARG A 1121 20.47 39.51 -60.15
C ARG A 1121 19.78 38.11 -60.06
N GLU A 1122 18.50 38.08 -59.66
CA GLU A 1122 17.35 37.30 -60.23
C GLU A 1122 17.37 35.76 -60.60
N ARG A 1123 16.31 35.04 -60.13
CA ARG A 1123 15.58 33.84 -60.71
C ARG A 1123 16.00 32.38 -60.35
N GLY A 1124 14.97 31.50 -60.35
CA GLY A 1124 15.04 30.02 -60.32
C GLY A 1124 15.24 29.42 -58.92
N SER A 1125 14.35 28.66 -58.26
CA SER A 1125 13.24 27.74 -58.61
C SER A 1125 13.64 26.30 -58.96
N THR A 1126 13.15 25.36 -58.13
CA THR A 1126 13.01 23.90 -58.36
C THR A 1126 14.20 23.09 -58.91
N ASP A 1127 14.96 22.42 -58.02
CA ASP A 1127 15.68 21.17 -58.37
C ASP A 1127 16.00 20.24 -57.16
N GLU A 1128 16.36 20.76 -55.97
CA GLU A 1128 16.86 19.96 -54.82
C GLU A 1128 15.91 18.88 -54.24
N ILE A 1129 14.64 18.86 -54.64
CA ILE A 1129 13.62 17.96 -54.09
C ILE A 1129 13.70 16.55 -54.73
N LEU A 1130 14.20 16.42 -55.96
CA LEU A 1130 14.23 15.13 -56.66
C LEU A 1130 15.42 14.24 -56.26
N GLU A 1131 16.62 14.81 -56.06
CA GLU A 1131 17.83 14.02 -55.78
C GLU A 1131 17.79 13.31 -54.41
N ASN A 1132 17.06 13.86 -53.44
CA ASN A 1132 16.86 13.25 -52.12
C ASN A 1132 15.91 12.03 -52.14
N GLY A 1133 15.12 11.83 -53.19
CA GLY A 1133 14.25 10.67 -53.37
C GLY A 1133 15.03 9.39 -53.62
N GLU A 1134 15.78 9.34 -54.73
CA GLU A 1134 16.53 8.13 -55.14
C GLU A 1134 17.55 7.68 -54.07
N ARG A 1135 18.18 8.65 -53.39
CA ARG A 1135 19.18 8.39 -52.34
C ARG A 1135 18.59 7.67 -51.13
N ARG A 1136 17.29 7.84 -50.85
CA ARG A 1136 16.55 7.08 -49.83
C ARG A 1136 16.19 5.67 -50.30
N GLU A 1137 15.88 5.48 -51.58
CA GLU A 1137 15.47 4.17 -52.10
C GLU A 1137 16.66 3.21 -52.30
N ARG A 1138 17.80 3.70 -52.81
CA ARG A 1138 19.05 2.91 -52.88
C ARG A 1138 19.51 2.45 -51.48
N ARG A 1139 19.29 3.28 -50.44
CA ARG A 1139 19.54 2.90 -49.03
C ARG A 1139 18.56 1.87 -48.46
N ARG A 1140 17.35 1.70 -49.04
CA ARG A 1140 16.42 0.63 -48.66
C ARG A 1140 16.81 -0.71 -49.28
N LYS A 1141 17.17 -0.75 -50.57
CA LYS A 1141 17.60 -2.00 -51.23
C LYS A 1141 18.85 -2.61 -50.59
N ASN A 1142 19.87 -1.80 -50.29
CA ASN A 1142 21.09 -2.30 -49.63
C ASN A 1142 20.90 -2.82 -48.19
N LYS A 1143 19.75 -2.60 -47.55
CA LYS A 1143 19.46 -3.15 -46.21
C LYS A 1143 18.78 -4.52 -46.24
N ALA A 1144 18.29 -4.98 -47.40
CA ALA A 1144 17.73 -6.33 -47.56
C ALA A 1144 18.81 -7.41 -47.72
N SER A 1145 19.99 -7.05 -48.26
CA SER A 1145 21.05 -8.01 -48.61
C SER A 1145 21.97 -8.44 -47.47
N SER A 1146 21.77 -7.93 -46.25
CA SER A 1146 22.66 -8.18 -45.10
C SER A 1146 22.13 -9.25 -44.13
N ASN A 1147 20.96 -9.84 -44.39
CA ASN A 1147 20.27 -10.74 -43.45
C ASN A 1147 20.51 -12.24 -43.71
N ASN A 1148 21.22 -12.61 -44.79
CA ASN A 1148 21.42 -13.99 -45.23
C ASN A 1148 22.71 -14.64 -44.68
N ASN A 1149 23.29 -14.12 -43.60
CA ASN A 1149 24.57 -14.60 -43.05
C ASN A 1149 24.48 -15.18 -41.63
N GLU A 1150 23.31 -15.09 -40.97
CA GLU A 1150 23.11 -15.64 -39.61
C GLU A 1150 22.64 -17.11 -39.63
N GLU A 1151 21.96 -17.57 -40.68
CA GLU A 1151 21.52 -18.98 -40.82
C GLU A 1151 22.71 -19.96 -40.95
N SER A 1152 23.84 -19.52 -41.53
CA SER A 1152 25.01 -20.38 -41.76
C SER A 1152 25.81 -20.73 -40.50
N GLU A 1153 25.63 -20.03 -39.38
CA GLU A 1153 26.26 -20.40 -38.10
C GLU A 1153 25.41 -21.43 -37.33
N ALA A 1154 24.08 -21.33 -37.42
CA ALA A 1154 23.16 -22.25 -36.75
C ALA A 1154 23.33 -23.70 -37.22
N GLU A 1155 23.46 -23.93 -38.54
CA GLU A 1155 23.70 -25.27 -39.09
C GLU A 1155 25.07 -25.84 -38.67
N LYS A 1156 26.11 -25.00 -38.58
CA LYS A 1156 27.45 -25.43 -38.13
C LYS A 1156 27.47 -25.81 -36.65
N LEU A 1157 26.65 -25.17 -35.82
CA LEU A 1157 26.44 -25.53 -34.41
C LEU A 1157 25.64 -26.84 -34.27
N LEU A 1158 24.61 -27.03 -35.09
CA LEU A 1158 23.82 -28.27 -35.17
C LEU A 1158 24.61 -29.48 -35.68
N ALA A 1159 25.58 -29.28 -36.57
CA ALA A 1159 26.52 -30.33 -36.97
C ALA A 1159 27.44 -30.74 -35.81
N ARG A 1160 28.01 -29.76 -35.08
CA ARG A 1160 28.93 -29.99 -33.95
C ARG A 1160 28.29 -30.64 -32.72
N LEU A 1161 26.96 -30.64 -32.63
CA LEU A 1161 26.17 -31.30 -31.59
C LEU A 1161 25.64 -32.69 -32.00
N LYS A 1162 26.16 -33.28 -33.09
CA LYS A 1162 25.87 -34.66 -33.51
C LYS A 1162 27.09 -35.60 -33.47
N ASP A 1163 28.28 -35.05 -33.26
CA ASP A 1163 29.54 -35.78 -33.04
C ASP A 1163 29.94 -35.78 -31.55
N LEU A 1164 28.95 -35.64 -30.64
CA LEU A 1164 29.05 -35.69 -29.17
C LEU A 1164 27.87 -36.49 -28.60
#